data_AF-A0A212M059-F1
#
_entry.id   AF-A0A212M059-F1
#
_cell.length_a   1.000
_cell.length_b   1.000
_cell.length_c   1.000
_cell.angle_alpha   90.00
_cell.angle_beta   90.00
_cell.angle_gamma   90.00
#
_symmetry.space_group_name_H-M   'P 1'
#
loop_
_entity.id
_entity.type
_entity.pdbx_description
1 polymer ?
#
loop_
_entity_poly.entity_id
_entity_poly.type
_entity_poly.pdbx_seq_one_letter_code
_entity_poly.pdbx_strand_id
1 'polypeptide(L)'
;MEIDEPDQTQAHIAYAFRLLRNADEVAELRMPGTKKGHVGGYFNNYEALLDAVEAHNGVANVLVTLNPVNPALLARANNKAIPRLKPTVSDADILQRNWLLVNINPVRPAGISSTDEEQEAALAMASQISDDLTETGWPEPVVADSGNGAHLLYYIDLPNNDQSTTLIKEVLAVLDQRYSSEMVRIDTTAFRAAQFVRLYGTVAITGDETEDRPHRVSQILQCPAEIQAVAHKLLTELAANSYEEAEQAADAKPADEETQADILLRLADEATYFKDEIDEAYAAVTVDNHTELWKLKSKSFGLWLTKRYFEETRKAPGTDAMRQARSVMEMKALFEGEQRKLHLRVAEFGGAMYYDLADKDWRAVKILPHQCELLTRPPVLFFRNKNSKAQVEPDFDGDVRLLLNHVRVKGNHNQLLYLVYLISCFVPGIPHPVMVLCGEKGAAKTTAMRMSRAIVDPAMRDVLIMPNSMQDLALTIANNYMPCFDNMGGLSSDKSDLLCTASTGGSFSKRMLFTDDDETILSFLRCLGMNGINIAVTKPDLLDRSIIFELERIGEEERKEEKRVWGEFTEDKPAIVGGALTVLSKAMAIYPTLELEKLGRMADFTRWGYAIAEAVGYGGDAFLEAYWSNQHRANDEVITSHPVASAIVALMKATDAWKGSVDELLGVLEAVAEQERIDTHVSVWPKAAHILSRRLNEIKSNLKQTGIVFDKRSSGEAKIITITKE
;
A
#
# COMPACT_ATOMS: atom_id res chain seq x y z
N MET A 1 -56.50 -16.62 4.17
CA MET A 1 -57.27 -15.72 5.04
C MET A 1 -56.85 -14.31 4.64
N GLU A 2 -57.74 -13.54 4.01
CA GLU A 2 -57.45 -12.17 3.55
C GLU A 2 -57.14 -11.28 4.75
N ILE A 3 -55.99 -10.60 4.72
CA ILE A 3 -55.52 -9.71 5.78
C ILE A 3 -55.79 -8.27 5.32
N ASP A 4 -56.85 -7.67 5.85
CA ASP A 4 -56.99 -6.22 5.86
C ASP A 4 -57.82 -5.79 7.08
N GLU A 5 -57.14 -5.53 8.21
CA GLU A 5 -57.62 -4.66 9.28
C GLU A 5 -56.40 -4.03 10.00
N PRO A 6 -56.33 -2.69 10.16
CA PRO A 6 -55.17 -1.97 10.70
C PRO A 6 -54.70 -2.40 12.10
N ASP A 7 -55.55 -3.11 12.85
CA ASP A 7 -55.25 -3.60 14.20
C ASP A 7 -54.48 -4.94 14.20
N GLN A 8 -54.59 -5.76 13.14
CA GLN A 8 -53.91 -7.05 13.07
C GLN A 8 -52.41 -6.94 12.74
N THR A 9 -52.05 -5.99 11.87
CA THR A 9 -50.65 -5.78 11.44
C THR A 9 -49.79 -5.27 12.59
N GLN A 10 -50.23 -4.26 13.33
CA GLN A 10 -49.50 -3.75 14.49
C GLN A 10 -49.45 -4.77 15.62
N ALA A 11 -50.53 -5.53 15.85
CA ALA A 11 -50.54 -6.61 16.83
C ALA A 11 -49.56 -7.73 16.45
N HIS A 12 -49.43 -8.07 15.17
CA HIS A 12 -48.48 -9.08 14.71
C HIS A 12 -47.02 -8.62 14.81
N ILE A 13 -46.74 -7.36 14.46
CA ILE A 13 -45.42 -6.75 14.70
C ILE A 13 -45.08 -6.78 16.21
N ALA A 14 -46.08 -6.56 17.08
CA ALA A 14 -45.93 -6.64 18.53
C ALA A 14 -45.54 -8.01 18.99
N TYR A 15 -46.32 -8.97 18.53
CA TYR A 15 -46.15 -10.36 18.85
C TYR A 15 -44.76 -10.83 18.40
N ALA A 16 -44.40 -10.58 17.14
CA ALA A 16 -43.10 -10.93 16.59
C ALA A 16 -41.93 -10.26 17.33
N PHE A 17 -42.03 -8.97 17.62
CA PHE A 17 -40.97 -8.26 18.33
C PHE A 17 -40.75 -8.84 19.72
N ARG A 18 -41.83 -9.05 20.50
CA ARG A 18 -41.79 -9.62 21.86
C ARG A 18 -41.40 -11.10 21.89
N LEU A 19 -41.67 -11.84 20.81
CA LEU A 19 -41.28 -13.24 20.70
C LEU A 19 -39.76 -13.39 20.58
N LEU A 20 -39.12 -12.52 19.79
CA LEU A 20 -37.70 -12.67 19.46
C LEU A 20 -36.75 -12.09 20.51
N ARG A 21 -37.24 -11.38 21.53
CA ARG A 21 -36.40 -10.69 22.51
C ARG A 21 -37.11 -10.44 23.83
N ASN A 22 -36.31 -10.26 24.88
CA ASN A 22 -36.80 -9.83 26.17
C ASN A 22 -37.16 -8.33 26.18
N ALA A 23 -38.01 -7.90 27.12
CA ALA A 23 -38.54 -6.53 27.17
C ALA A 23 -37.45 -5.43 27.27
N ASP A 24 -36.31 -5.74 27.88
CA ASP A 24 -35.22 -4.79 28.09
C ASP A 24 -34.12 -4.86 27.02
N GLU A 25 -34.21 -5.80 26.08
CA GLU A 25 -33.20 -6.00 25.05
C GLU A 25 -33.30 -4.94 23.96
N VAL A 26 -32.14 -4.38 23.58
CA VAL A 26 -32.03 -3.39 22.52
C VAL A 26 -31.88 -4.08 21.18
N ALA A 27 -32.52 -3.52 20.16
CA ALA A 27 -32.27 -3.90 18.78
C ALA A 27 -32.07 -2.70 17.86
N GLU A 28 -31.29 -2.93 16.81
CA GLU A 28 -31.23 -1.99 15.70
C GLU A 28 -32.36 -2.28 14.71
N LEU A 29 -33.18 -1.26 14.42
CA LEU A 29 -34.09 -1.21 13.29
C LEU A 29 -33.33 -0.67 12.08
N ARG A 30 -33.48 -1.31 10.91
CA ARG A 30 -32.87 -0.90 9.65
C ARG A 30 -33.86 -0.98 8.50
N MET A 31 -33.97 0.13 7.79
CA MET A 31 -34.84 0.29 6.63
C MET A 31 -34.01 0.78 5.43
N PRO A 32 -33.44 -0.14 4.63
CA PRO A 32 -32.66 0.22 3.45
C PRO A 32 -33.57 0.70 2.30
N GLY A 33 -33.01 1.51 1.39
CA GLY A 33 -33.70 1.89 0.15
C GLY A 33 -34.71 3.06 0.25
N THR A 34 -34.77 3.79 1.37
CA THR A 34 -35.64 4.98 1.45
C THR A 34 -35.11 6.16 0.63
N LYS A 35 -35.99 7.10 0.24
CA LYS A 35 -35.62 8.36 -0.45
C LYS A 35 -34.59 9.21 0.32
N LYS A 36 -34.47 9.02 1.64
CA LYS A 36 -33.52 9.75 2.51
C LYS A 36 -32.22 8.97 2.77
N GLY A 37 -31.98 7.85 2.07
CA GLY A 37 -30.90 6.90 2.34
C GLY A 37 -31.36 5.77 3.27
N HIS A 38 -30.44 4.98 3.82
CA HIS A 38 -30.84 3.98 4.82
C HIS A 38 -31.35 4.69 6.08
N VAL A 39 -32.52 4.32 6.58
CA VAL A 39 -33.06 4.82 7.86
C VAL A 39 -32.81 3.75 8.92
N GLY A 40 -32.44 4.15 10.13
CA GLY A 40 -32.28 3.19 11.22
C GLY A 40 -32.35 3.83 12.59
N GLY A 41 -32.48 3.01 13.63
CA GLY A 41 -32.56 3.46 15.03
C GLY A 41 -32.33 2.32 16.00
N TYR A 42 -32.22 2.64 17.30
CA TYR A 42 -32.06 1.64 18.36
C TYR A 42 -33.26 1.68 19.29
N PHE A 43 -33.86 0.53 19.55
CA PHE A 43 -35.14 0.44 20.24
C PHE A 43 -35.10 -0.59 21.35
N ASN A 44 -35.54 -0.18 22.54
CA ASN A 44 -36.00 -1.03 23.63
C ASN A 44 -37.44 -0.69 24.07
N ASN A 45 -38.05 0.32 23.45
CA ASN A 45 -39.46 0.63 23.59
C ASN A 45 -40.19 0.19 22.32
N TYR A 46 -41.12 -0.74 22.51
CA TYR A 46 -41.90 -1.33 21.44
C TYR A 46 -42.84 -0.32 20.74
N GLU A 47 -43.53 0.54 21.51
CA GLU A 47 -44.46 1.54 20.95
C GLU A 47 -43.70 2.51 20.06
N ALA A 48 -42.51 2.97 20.50
CA ALA A 48 -41.66 3.83 19.70
C ALA A 48 -41.15 3.15 18.42
N LEU A 49 -40.94 1.83 18.44
CA LEU A 49 -40.56 1.06 17.26
C LEU A 49 -41.71 0.97 16.26
N LEU A 50 -42.94 0.72 16.73
CA LEU A 50 -44.12 0.74 15.87
C LEU A 50 -44.28 2.08 15.15
N ASP A 51 -44.21 3.18 15.90
CA ASP A 51 -44.33 4.54 15.36
C ASP A 51 -43.28 4.80 14.27
N ALA A 52 -42.06 4.30 14.47
CA ALA A 52 -40.97 4.43 13.50
C ALA A 52 -41.20 3.62 12.22
N VAL A 53 -41.87 2.46 12.33
CA VAL A 53 -42.13 1.53 11.23
C VAL A 53 -43.35 1.94 10.41
N GLU A 54 -44.37 2.53 11.03
CA GLU A 54 -45.66 2.87 10.38
C GLU A 54 -45.47 3.66 9.08
N ALA A 55 -44.61 4.68 9.08
CA ALA A 55 -44.36 5.53 7.91
C ALA A 55 -43.51 4.88 6.80
N HIS A 56 -42.97 3.67 7.03
CA HIS A 56 -42.03 3.00 6.14
C HIS A 56 -42.48 1.61 5.69
N ASN A 57 -43.44 0.99 6.37
CA ASN A 57 -44.04 -0.27 5.94
C ASN A 57 -44.71 -0.08 4.57
N GLY A 58 -44.50 -1.01 3.63
CA GLY A 58 -44.98 -0.87 2.25
C GLY A 58 -44.19 0.15 1.39
N VAL A 59 -43.18 0.83 1.96
CA VAL A 59 -42.29 1.75 1.22
C VAL A 59 -40.85 1.24 1.17
N ALA A 60 -40.37 0.62 2.24
CA ALA A 60 -39.05 0.01 2.32
C ALA A 60 -39.08 -1.32 3.07
N ASN A 61 -38.04 -2.13 2.87
CA ASN A 61 -37.82 -3.32 3.69
C ASN A 61 -37.60 -2.92 5.15
N VAL A 62 -38.26 -3.58 6.09
CA VAL A 62 -38.09 -3.35 7.52
C VAL A 62 -37.37 -4.53 8.15
N LEU A 63 -36.18 -4.28 8.70
CA LEU A 63 -35.28 -5.29 9.26
C LEU A 63 -34.95 -4.93 10.71
N VAL A 64 -34.77 -5.94 11.56
CA VAL A 64 -34.30 -5.78 12.93
C VAL A 64 -33.15 -6.75 13.21
N THR A 65 -32.24 -6.38 14.11
CA THR A 65 -31.26 -7.35 14.62
C THR A 65 -32.00 -8.48 15.33
N LEU A 66 -31.56 -9.71 15.05
CA LEU A 66 -32.13 -10.92 15.63
C LEU A 66 -31.66 -11.13 17.08
N ASN A 67 -30.40 -10.78 17.37
CA ASN A 67 -29.75 -10.98 18.66
C ASN A 67 -29.69 -9.68 19.48
N PRO A 68 -29.58 -9.78 20.83
CA PRO A 68 -29.53 -8.63 21.73
C PRO A 68 -28.30 -7.76 21.49
N VAL A 69 -28.54 -6.46 21.28
CA VAL A 69 -27.53 -5.45 21.03
C VAL A 69 -27.08 -4.82 22.34
N ASN A 70 -25.80 -4.44 22.45
CA ASN A 70 -25.26 -3.75 23.63
C ASN A 70 -26.11 -2.49 23.95
N PRO A 71 -26.73 -2.40 25.15
CA PRO A 71 -27.64 -1.32 25.49
C PRO A 71 -27.06 0.10 25.40
N ALA A 72 -25.74 0.24 25.53
CA ALA A 72 -25.06 1.53 25.35
C ALA A 72 -25.33 2.16 23.96
N LEU A 73 -25.66 1.33 22.97
CA LEU A 73 -25.92 1.74 21.59
C LEU A 73 -27.24 2.49 21.42
N LEU A 74 -28.17 2.41 22.39
CA LEU A 74 -29.35 3.28 22.45
C LEU A 74 -28.96 4.75 22.33
N ALA A 75 -27.80 5.17 22.85
CA ALA A 75 -27.34 6.55 22.77
C ALA A 75 -27.17 7.07 21.32
N ARG A 76 -27.00 6.17 20.34
CA ARG A 76 -26.87 6.54 18.91
C ARG A 76 -28.20 7.07 18.33
N ALA A 77 -29.32 6.45 18.71
CA ALA A 77 -30.66 6.84 18.26
C ALA A 77 -31.74 6.24 19.16
N ASN A 78 -31.84 6.74 20.39
CA ASN A 78 -32.69 6.17 21.44
C ASN A 78 -34.18 6.26 21.06
N ASN A 79 -34.79 5.10 20.81
CA ASN A 79 -36.21 4.93 20.50
C ASN A 79 -36.70 5.88 19.39
N LYS A 80 -35.88 6.05 18.36
CA LYS A 80 -36.19 6.89 17.19
C LYS A 80 -35.46 6.39 15.95
N ALA A 81 -36.12 6.48 14.80
CA ALA A 81 -35.50 6.23 13.52
C ALA A 81 -34.92 7.52 12.92
N ILE A 82 -33.67 7.49 12.49
CA ILE A 82 -32.98 8.62 11.86
C ILE A 82 -32.45 8.24 10.46
N PRO A 83 -32.45 9.18 9.50
CA PRO A 83 -31.87 8.95 8.19
C PRO A 83 -30.34 8.89 8.27
N ARG A 84 -29.75 7.99 7.47
CA ARG A 84 -28.30 7.77 7.32
C ARG A 84 -27.58 7.45 8.65
N LEU A 85 -28.20 6.64 9.51
CA LEU A 85 -27.64 6.20 10.79
C LEU A 85 -26.22 5.64 10.64
N LYS A 86 -25.22 6.32 11.21
CA LYS A 86 -23.85 5.79 11.32
C LYS A 86 -23.24 6.23 12.65
N PRO A 87 -22.45 5.36 13.33
CA PRO A 87 -22.19 3.96 12.98
C PRO A 87 -23.39 3.03 13.25
N THR A 88 -23.46 1.92 12.51
CA THR A 88 -24.43 0.82 12.73
C THR A 88 -23.82 -0.27 13.60
N VAL A 89 -24.65 -1.20 14.08
CA VAL A 89 -24.25 -2.39 14.84
C VAL A 89 -23.25 -3.25 14.04
N SER A 90 -22.25 -3.76 14.74
CA SER A 90 -21.26 -4.74 14.27
C SER A 90 -21.40 -6.06 15.04
N ASP A 91 -20.70 -7.11 14.60
CA ASP A 91 -20.73 -8.41 15.28
C ASP A 91 -20.21 -8.35 16.72
N ALA A 92 -19.31 -7.41 17.03
CA ALA A 92 -18.77 -7.16 18.37
C ALA A 92 -19.75 -6.41 19.31
N ASP A 93 -20.79 -5.80 18.74
CA ASP A 93 -21.80 -5.05 19.49
C ASP A 93 -22.93 -5.96 20.02
N ILE A 94 -22.91 -7.26 19.71
CA ILE A 94 -23.92 -8.24 20.09
C ILE A 94 -23.52 -8.92 21.40
N LEU A 95 -24.43 -8.96 22.36
CA LEU A 95 -24.17 -9.50 23.70
C LEU A 95 -24.17 -11.03 23.71
N GLN A 96 -25.13 -11.63 23.00
CA GLN A 96 -25.38 -13.06 23.03
C GLN A 96 -26.02 -13.52 21.72
N ARG A 97 -25.87 -14.80 21.37
CA ARG A 97 -26.51 -15.43 20.21
C ARG A 97 -27.71 -16.23 20.70
N ASN A 98 -28.88 -15.60 20.69
CA ASN A 98 -30.12 -16.22 21.18
C ASN A 98 -30.75 -17.10 20.12
N TRP A 99 -30.58 -16.76 18.84
CA TRP A 99 -31.26 -17.44 17.74
C TRP A 99 -30.31 -17.89 16.63
N LEU A 100 -30.54 -19.09 16.12
CA LEU A 100 -30.07 -19.57 14.83
C LEU A 100 -31.14 -19.31 13.78
N LEU A 101 -30.78 -18.56 12.73
CA LEU A 101 -31.64 -18.34 11.57
C LEU A 101 -31.24 -19.30 10.44
N VAL A 102 -32.15 -20.21 10.09
CA VAL A 102 -32.07 -20.97 8.83
C VAL A 102 -32.92 -20.22 7.81
N ASN A 103 -32.25 -19.45 6.95
CA ASN A 103 -32.91 -18.62 5.93
C ASN A 103 -32.94 -19.36 4.58
N ILE A 104 -34.12 -19.76 4.15
CA ILE A 104 -34.37 -20.60 2.98
C ILE A 104 -34.91 -19.71 1.87
N ASN A 105 -34.09 -19.48 0.85
CA ASN A 105 -34.42 -18.60 -0.27
C ASN A 105 -34.67 -19.43 -1.53
N PRO A 106 -35.77 -19.20 -2.27
CA PRO A 106 -35.92 -19.83 -3.56
C PRO A 106 -34.89 -19.27 -4.56
N VAL A 107 -34.45 -20.11 -5.50
CA VAL A 107 -33.50 -19.75 -6.56
C VAL A 107 -34.23 -18.90 -7.59
N ARG A 108 -33.90 -17.60 -7.62
CA ARG A 108 -34.47 -16.63 -8.56
C ARG A 108 -33.47 -15.53 -8.91
N PRO A 109 -33.71 -14.74 -9.98
CA PRO A 109 -32.91 -13.57 -10.27
C PRO A 109 -32.80 -12.60 -9.08
N ALA A 110 -31.64 -11.97 -8.91
CA ALA A 110 -31.41 -11.03 -7.83
C ALA A 110 -32.24 -9.74 -8.01
N GLY A 111 -32.78 -9.21 -6.91
CA GLY A 111 -33.46 -7.91 -6.90
C GLY A 111 -34.95 -7.93 -7.27
N ILE A 112 -35.59 -9.10 -7.34
CA ILE A 112 -37.05 -9.25 -7.53
C ILE A 112 -37.68 -10.14 -6.45
N SER A 113 -39.00 -10.01 -6.27
CA SER A 113 -39.78 -10.88 -5.36
C SER A 113 -39.98 -12.30 -5.92
N SER A 114 -40.27 -13.27 -5.04
CA SER A 114 -40.61 -14.64 -5.44
C SER A 114 -41.98 -14.73 -6.11
N THR A 115 -42.12 -15.68 -7.03
CA THR A 115 -43.44 -16.16 -7.47
C THR A 115 -44.13 -16.96 -6.35
N ASP A 116 -45.43 -17.24 -6.48
CA ASP A 116 -46.13 -18.09 -5.51
C ASP A 116 -45.53 -19.51 -5.47
N GLU A 117 -45.18 -20.08 -6.62
CA GLU A 117 -44.52 -21.39 -6.73
C GLU A 117 -43.13 -21.40 -6.05
N GLU A 118 -42.33 -20.35 -6.29
CA GLU A 118 -41.02 -20.19 -5.64
C GLU A 118 -41.18 -20.05 -4.11
N GLN A 119 -42.20 -19.32 -3.66
CA GLN A 119 -42.50 -19.14 -2.24
C GLN A 119 -42.95 -20.44 -1.58
N GLU A 120 -43.87 -21.17 -2.21
CA GLU A 120 -44.35 -22.47 -1.74
C GLU A 120 -43.20 -23.49 -1.65
N ALA A 121 -42.28 -23.50 -2.62
CA ALA A 121 -41.11 -24.38 -2.58
C ALA A 121 -40.21 -24.10 -1.37
N ALA A 122 -40.01 -22.82 -1.01
CA ALA A 122 -39.23 -22.45 0.17
C ALA A 122 -39.93 -22.88 1.47
N LEU A 123 -41.25 -22.72 1.56
CA LEU A 123 -42.05 -23.13 2.72
C LEU A 123 -42.10 -24.67 2.87
N ALA A 124 -42.25 -25.40 1.76
CA ALA A 124 -42.20 -26.86 1.76
C ALA A 124 -40.84 -27.37 2.26
N MET A 125 -39.74 -26.76 1.80
CA MET A 125 -38.40 -27.09 2.29
C MET A 125 -38.24 -26.76 3.78
N ALA A 126 -38.81 -25.65 4.26
CA ALA A 126 -38.79 -25.30 5.67
C ALA A 126 -39.52 -26.33 6.53
N SER A 127 -40.67 -26.83 6.07
CA SER A 127 -41.38 -27.93 6.73
C SER A 127 -40.51 -29.17 6.81
N GLN A 128 -39.91 -29.57 5.68
CA GLN A 128 -39.04 -30.74 5.61
C GLN A 128 -37.86 -30.65 6.58
N ILE A 129 -37.14 -29.52 6.59
CA ILE A 129 -36.02 -29.30 7.51
C ILE A 129 -36.48 -29.35 8.97
N SER A 130 -37.62 -28.72 9.27
CA SER A 130 -38.19 -28.71 10.62
C SER A 130 -38.53 -30.12 11.10
N ASP A 131 -39.20 -30.92 10.25
CA ASP A 131 -39.59 -32.29 10.55
C ASP A 131 -38.35 -33.17 10.79
N ASP A 132 -37.39 -33.14 9.87
CA ASP A 132 -36.15 -33.94 9.95
C ASP A 132 -35.33 -33.59 11.21
N LEU A 133 -35.17 -32.30 11.53
CA LEU A 133 -34.45 -31.90 12.73
C LEU A 133 -35.20 -32.31 14.01
N THR A 134 -36.53 -32.19 14.02
CA THR A 134 -37.36 -32.60 15.16
C THR A 134 -37.27 -34.10 15.40
N GLU A 135 -37.22 -34.92 14.33
CA GLU A 135 -37.00 -36.37 14.44
C GLU A 135 -35.64 -36.73 15.08
N THR A 136 -34.63 -35.86 14.93
CA THR A 136 -33.32 -36.01 15.60
C THR A 136 -33.29 -35.44 17.03
N GLY A 137 -34.43 -35.00 17.56
CA GLY A 137 -34.59 -34.50 18.92
C GLY A 137 -34.36 -33.00 19.08
N TRP A 138 -34.26 -32.24 17.98
CA TRP A 138 -34.32 -30.78 18.08
C TRP A 138 -35.73 -30.32 18.50
N PRO A 139 -35.86 -29.23 19.27
CA PRO A 139 -37.15 -28.62 19.54
C PRO A 139 -37.74 -28.01 18.27
N GLU A 140 -39.07 -27.87 18.22
CA GLU A 140 -39.76 -27.20 17.11
C GLU A 140 -39.30 -25.72 16.98
N PRO A 141 -39.02 -25.24 15.75
CA PRO A 141 -38.64 -23.85 15.51
C PRO A 141 -39.85 -22.91 15.47
N VAL A 142 -39.59 -21.60 15.57
CA VAL A 142 -40.54 -20.61 15.05
C VAL A 142 -40.41 -20.60 13.52
N VAL A 143 -41.51 -20.90 12.83
CA VAL A 143 -41.59 -20.92 11.36
C VAL A 143 -42.19 -19.62 10.87
N ALA A 144 -41.54 -18.95 9.93
CA ALA A 144 -42.03 -17.70 9.37
C ALA A 144 -41.87 -17.63 7.85
N ASP A 145 -42.82 -16.95 7.23
CA ASP A 145 -42.74 -16.46 5.87
C ASP A 145 -41.98 -15.12 5.87
N SER A 146 -40.88 -15.03 5.11
CA SER A 146 -40.08 -13.79 5.00
C SER A 146 -40.67 -12.78 4.01
N GLY A 147 -41.76 -13.15 3.34
CA GLY A 147 -42.40 -12.55 2.17
C GLY A 147 -41.78 -12.99 0.84
N ASN A 148 -40.62 -13.63 0.89
CA ASN A 148 -39.77 -13.91 -0.27
C ASN A 148 -38.97 -15.22 -0.15
N GLY A 149 -39.32 -16.03 0.84
CA GLY A 149 -38.70 -17.29 1.23
C GLY A 149 -39.25 -17.71 2.59
N ALA A 150 -38.57 -18.64 3.25
CA ALA A 150 -38.97 -19.16 4.55
C ALA A 150 -37.84 -19.00 5.57
N HIS A 151 -38.20 -18.77 6.83
CA HIS A 151 -37.27 -18.73 7.95
C HIS A 151 -37.66 -19.80 8.98
N LEU A 152 -36.66 -20.55 9.44
CA LEU A 152 -36.74 -21.30 10.70
C LEU A 152 -35.85 -20.62 11.73
N LEU A 153 -36.43 -20.32 12.90
CA LEU A 153 -35.73 -19.69 14.02
C LEU A 153 -35.67 -20.67 15.19
N TYR A 154 -34.47 -21.15 15.47
CA TYR A 154 -34.19 -22.02 16.61
C TYR A 154 -33.53 -21.22 17.73
N TYR A 155 -34.02 -21.36 18.97
CA TYR A 155 -33.38 -20.74 20.13
C TYR A 155 -32.14 -21.55 20.53
N ILE A 156 -30.98 -20.92 20.72
CA ILE A 156 -29.69 -21.63 20.92
C ILE A 156 -28.89 -21.17 22.15
N ASP A 157 -29.22 -20.02 22.75
CA ASP A 157 -28.62 -19.53 23.99
C ASP A 157 -27.06 -19.58 24.04
N LEU A 158 -26.38 -19.23 22.94
CA LEU A 158 -24.92 -19.34 22.84
C LEU A 158 -24.19 -18.02 23.18
N PRO A 159 -22.98 -18.07 23.77
CA PRO A 159 -22.15 -16.88 23.94
C PRO A 159 -21.72 -16.32 22.57
N ASN A 160 -21.56 -14.99 22.47
CA ASN A 160 -21.02 -14.38 21.24
C ASN A 160 -19.48 -14.46 21.22
N ASN A 161 -18.95 -15.55 20.68
CA ASN A 161 -17.51 -15.78 20.52
C ASN A 161 -17.21 -16.54 19.21
N ASP A 162 -15.93 -16.75 18.92
CA ASP A 162 -15.48 -17.42 17.69
C ASP A 162 -15.91 -18.89 17.61
N GLN A 163 -16.02 -19.58 18.76
CA GLN A 163 -16.46 -20.98 18.81
C GLN A 163 -17.93 -21.09 18.39
N SER A 164 -18.82 -20.29 18.97
CA SER A 164 -20.23 -20.22 18.57
C SER A 164 -20.39 -19.76 17.12
N THR A 165 -19.53 -18.86 16.65
CA THR A 165 -19.53 -18.43 15.25
C THR A 165 -19.18 -19.56 14.30
N THR A 166 -18.19 -20.37 14.67
CA THR A 166 -17.75 -21.54 13.88
C THR A 166 -18.83 -22.63 13.89
N LEU A 167 -19.37 -22.96 15.06
CA LEU A 167 -20.43 -23.95 15.21
C LEU A 167 -21.67 -23.62 14.36
N ILE A 168 -22.12 -22.36 14.37
CA ILE A 168 -23.27 -21.94 13.55
C ILE A 168 -22.94 -22.00 12.06
N LYS A 169 -21.72 -21.65 11.64
CA LYS A 169 -21.30 -21.81 10.23
C LYS A 169 -21.37 -23.27 9.79
N GLU A 170 -20.87 -24.18 10.61
CA GLU A 170 -20.85 -25.61 10.32
C GLU A 170 -22.29 -26.18 10.25
N VAL A 171 -23.15 -25.83 11.21
CA VAL A 171 -24.58 -26.19 11.18
C VAL A 171 -25.24 -25.70 9.89
N LEU A 172 -25.09 -24.42 9.53
CA LEU A 172 -25.70 -23.89 8.31
C LEU A 172 -25.12 -24.54 7.04
N ALA A 173 -23.84 -24.90 7.03
CA ALA A 173 -23.21 -25.60 5.91
C ALA A 173 -23.78 -27.01 5.73
N VAL A 174 -24.03 -27.75 6.82
CA VAL A 174 -24.67 -29.08 6.77
C VAL A 174 -26.10 -28.96 6.25
N LEU A 175 -26.86 -27.98 6.74
CA LEU A 175 -28.22 -27.75 6.26
C LEU A 175 -28.24 -27.35 4.78
N ASP A 176 -27.32 -26.49 4.33
CA ASP A 176 -27.16 -26.17 2.91
C ASP A 176 -26.84 -27.43 2.09
N GLN A 177 -25.89 -28.25 2.52
CA GLN A 177 -25.53 -29.48 1.83
C GLN A 177 -26.70 -30.45 1.71
N ARG A 178 -27.52 -30.61 2.76
CA ARG A 178 -28.62 -31.57 2.81
C ARG A 178 -29.86 -31.11 2.06
N TYR A 179 -30.16 -29.81 2.08
CA TYR A 179 -31.49 -29.30 1.69
C TYR A 179 -31.48 -28.31 0.53
N SER A 180 -30.33 -27.73 0.15
CA SER A 180 -30.27 -26.89 -1.04
C SER A 180 -30.45 -27.69 -2.32
N SER A 181 -31.16 -27.11 -3.27
CA SER A 181 -31.52 -27.73 -4.55
C SER A 181 -31.46 -26.72 -5.70
N GLU A 182 -31.98 -27.11 -6.86
CA GLU A 182 -32.18 -26.19 -7.99
C GLU A 182 -33.28 -25.16 -7.72
N MET A 183 -34.21 -25.44 -6.80
CA MET A 183 -35.36 -24.59 -6.50
C MET A 183 -35.15 -23.71 -5.27
N VAL A 184 -34.34 -24.14 -4.29
CA VAL A 184 -34.14 -23.43 -3.00
C VAL A 184 -32.69 -23.50 -2.53
N ARG A 185 -32.27 -22.50 -1.77
CA ARG A 185 -30.93 -22.38 -1.17
C ARG A 185 -31.00 -21.96 0.28
N ILE A 186 -30.22 -22.62 1.12
CA ILE A 186 -29.98 -22.20 2.51
C ILE A 186 -28.91 -21.10 2.51
N ASP A 187 -29.22 -19.97 3.13
CA ASP A 187 -28.27 -18.85 3.25
C ASP A 187 -27.22 -19.14 4.31
N THR A 188 -26.08 -19.68 3.87
CA THR A 188 -24.93 -19.97 4.72
C THR A 188 -24.23 -18.73 5.24
N THR A 189 -24.62 -17.52 4.82
CA THR A 189 -24.06 -16.26 5.36
C THR A 189 -24.79 -15.77 6.62
N ALA A 190 -25.90 -16.40 6.99
CA ALA A 190 -26.71 -16.08 8.18
C ALA A 190 -26.04 -16.45 9.52
N PHE A 191 -24.74 -16.78 9.54
CA PHE A 191 -23.97 -17.11 10.75
C PHE A 191 -23.54 -15.88 11.57
N ARG A 192 -23.68 -14.66 11.04
CA ARG A 192 -23.16 -13.44 11.66
C ARG A 192 -23.87 -13.13 12.98
N ALA A 193 -23.18 -12.51 13.93
CA ALA A 193 -23.78 -12.22 15.24
C ALA A 193 -24.81 -11.10 15.09
N ALA A 194 -24.45 -10.05 14.34
CA ALA A 194 -25.30 -8.93 13.97
C ALA A 194 -26.22 -9.28 12.78
N GLN A 195 -26.80 -10.47 12.80
CA GLN A 195 -27.74 -10.94 11.78
C GLN A 195 -29.03 -10.13 11.83
N PHE A 196 -29.49 -9.70 10.66
CA PHE A 196 -30.79 -9.05 10.52
C PHE A 196 -31.83 -10.07 10.07
N VAL A 197 -33.03 -9.93 10.63
CA VAL A 197 -34.22 -10.65 10.21
C VAL A 197 -35.29 -9.65 9.80
N ARG A 198 -36.24 -10.10 8.97
CA ARG A 198 -37.46 -9.35 8.68
C ARG A 198 -38.19 -9.03 9.98
N LEU A 199 -38.67 -7.80 10.13
CA LEU A 199 -39.65 -7.50 11.16
C LEU A 199 -40.99 -8.08 10.70
N TYR A 200 -41.34 -9.26 11.19
CA TYR A 200 -42.58 -9.93 10.81
C TYR A 200 -43.79 -9.04 11.11
N GLY A 201 -44.76 -9.05 10.19
CA GLY A 201 -45.88 -8.12 10.08
C GLY A 201 -45.61 -6.95 9.12
N THR A 202 -44.43 -6.85 8.52
CA THR A 202 -44.12 -5.83 7.51
C THR A 202 -44.03 -6.41 6.09
N VAL A 203 -44.30 -5.57 5.09
CA VAL A 203 -44.28 -5.94 3.66
C VAL A 203 -42.82 -6.13 3.19
N ALA A 204 -42.55 -7.25 2.52
CA ALA A 204 -41.28 -7.53 1.89
C ALA A 204 -41.23 -6.94 0.47
N ILE A 205 -40.43 -5.87 0.30
CA ILE A 205 -40.35 -5.08 -0.93
C ILE A 205 -39.05 -5.39 -1.65
N THR A 206 -39.13 -6.06 -2.79
CA THR A 206 -37.95 -6.39 -3.60
C THR A 206 -38.27 -6.21 -5.08
N GLY A 207 -37.68 -5.19 -5.70
CA GLY A 207 -38.01 -4.82 -7.08
C GLY A 207 -39.43 -4.27 -7.21
N ASP A 208 -39.90 -4.16 -8.45
CA ASP A 208 -41.27 -3.74 -8.76
C ASP A 208 -42.25 -4.89 -8.51
N GLU A 209 -43.45 -4.55 -8.02
CA GLU A 209 -44.54 -5.49 -7.86
C GLU A 209 -45.16 -5.84 -9.22
N THR A 210 -45.39 -7.13 -9.46
CA THR A 210 -46.06 -7.64 -10.66
C THR A 210 -47.04 -8.73 -10.26
N GLU A 211 -48.00 -9.04 -11.15
CA GLU A 211 -49.00 -10.10 -10.92
C GLU A 211 -48.35 -11.43 -10.54
N ASP A 212 -47.26 -11.81 -11.23
CA ASP A 212 -46.54 -13.07 -10.97
C ASP A 212 -45.56 -13.00 -9.79
N ARG A 213 -45.20 -11.80 -9.31
CA ARG A 213 -44.20 -11.58 -8.25
C ARG A 213 -44.68 -10.50 -7.27
N PRO A 214 -45.72 -10.78 -6.47
CA PRO A 214 -46.32 -9.81 -5.56
C PRO A 214 -45.39 -9.43 -4.41
N HIS A 215 -45.61 -8.27 -3.81
CA HIS A 215 -45.00 -7.95 -2.51
C HIS A 215 -45.87 -8.57 -1.41
N ARG A 216 -45.28 -9.45 -0.58
CA ARG A 216 -46.02 -10.17 0.48
C ARG A 216 -45.70 -9.62 1.87
N VAL A 217 -46.66 -9.69 2.78
CA VAL A 217 -46.44 -9.44 4.20
C VAL A 217 -45.63 -10.59 4.78
N SER A 218 -44.47 -10.29 5.37
CA SER A 218 -43.72 -11.28 6.14
C SER A 218 -44.48 -11.61 7.42
N GLN A 219 -44.55 -12.86 7.83
CA GLN A 219 -45.39 -13.28 8.96
C GLN A 219 -44.88 -14.55 9.65
N ILE A 220 -45.01 -14.62 10.96
CA ILE A 220 -44.88 -15.88 11.70
C ILE A 220 -46.06 -16.78 11.32
N LEU A 221 -45.76 -17.98 10.85
CA LEU A 221 -46.74 -19.00 10.45
C LEU A 221 -47.03 -19.96 11.60
N GLN A 222 -45.98 -20.36 12.34
CA GLN A 222 -46.07 -21.27 13.46
C GLN A 222 -45.10 -20.86 14.55
N CYS A 223 -45.55 -20.92 15.79
CA CYS A 223 -44.73 -20.74 16.99
C CYS A 223 -45.05 -21.91 17.93
N PRO A 224 -44.03 -22.61 18.46
CA PRO A 224 -44.26 -23.66 19.45
C PRO A 224 -44.87 -23.07 20.73
N ALA A 225 -45.60 -23.91 21.48
CA ALA A 225 -46.23 -23.49 22.74
C ALA A 225 -45.20 -23.08 23.81
N GLU A 226 -44.01 -23.68 23.76
CA GLU A 226 -42.85 -23.34 24.59
C GLU A 226 -41.59 -23.32 23.71
N ILE A 227 -40.85 -22.21 23.73
CA ILE A 227 -39.57 -22.11 23.02
C ILE A 227 -38.49 -22.74 23.89
N GLN A 228 -37.93 -23.86 23.43
CA GLN A 228 -36.86 -24.56 24.10
C GLN A 228 -35.53 -24.33 23.39
N ALA A 229 -34.45 -24.20 24.16
CA ALA A 229 -33.11 -24.10 23.59
C ALA A 229 -32.70 -25.42 22.95
N VAL A 230 -32.19 -25.36 21.71
CA VAL A 230 -31.50 -26.48 21.08
C VAL A 230 -30.29 -26.81 21.96
N ALA A 231 -30.24 -28.04 22.46
CA ALA A 231 -29.12 -28.48 23.27
C ALA A 231 -27.81 -28.33 22.49
N HIS A 232 -26.77 -27.77 23.11
CA HIS A 232 -25.44 -27.60 22.47
C HIS A 232 -24.93 -28.89 21.83
N LYS A 233 -25.21 -30.05 22.46
CA LYS A 233 -24.87 -31.36 21.93
C LYS A 233 -25.48 -31.62 20.54
N LEU A 234 -26.75 -31.29 20.32
CA LEU A 234 -27.45 -31.47 19.05
C LEU A 234 -26.88 -30.57 17.95
N LEU A 235 -26.51 -29.33 18.31
CA LEU A 235 -25.80 -28.41 17.39
C LEU A 235 -24.45 -29.01 16.97
N THR A 236 -23.68 -29.51 17.94
CA THR A 236 -22.38 -30.13 17.64
C THR A 236 -22.50 -31.47 16.91
N GLU A 237 -23.53 -32.27 17.16
CA GLU A 237 -23.77 -33.54 16.46
C GLU A 237 -24.16 -33.28 15.00
N LEU A 238 -25.04 -32.31 14.75
CA LEU A 238 -25.36 -31.90 13.38
C LEU A 238 -24.14 -31.35 12.66
N ALA A 239 -23.33 -30.51 13.33
CA ALA A 239 -22.08 -30.01 12.78
C ALA A 239 -21.02 -31.11 12.57
N ALA A 240 -20.95 -32.12 13.44
CA ALA A 240 -20.02 -33.24 13.33
C ALA A 240 -20.37 -34.20 12.18
N ASN A 241 -21.66 -34.34 11.84
CA ASN A 241 -22.07 -35.06 10.64
C ASN A 241 -21.51 -34.45 9.34
N SER A 242 -21.05 -33.18 9.36
CA SER A 242 -20.28 -32.63 8.24
C SER A 242 -18.98 -33.39 7.97
N TYR A 243 -18.40 -34.04 8.99
CA TYR A 243 -17.16 -34.82 8.86
C TYR A 243 -17.44 -36.26 8.43
N GLU A 244 -18.47 -36.92 8.99
CA GLU A 244 -18.83 -38.31 8.61
C GLU A 244 -19.56 -38.39 7.26
N GLU A 245 -20.43 -37.44 6.91
CA GLU A 245 -21.05 -37.37 5.58
C GLU A 245 -20.09 -36.82 4.53
N ALA A 246 -19.09 -36.02 4.90
CA ALA A 246 -17.97 -35.71 4.00
C ALA A 246 -17.04 -36.91 3.81
N GLU A 247 -16.83 -37.77 4.81
CA GLU A 247 -16.10 -39.04 4.65
C GLU A 247 -16.89 -40.03 3.79
N GLN A 248 -18.20 -40.18 3.99
CA GLN A 248 -19.03 -41.10 3.19
C GLN A 248 -19.37 -40.56 1.79
N ALA A 249 -19.49 -39.23 1.59
CA ALA A 249 -19.57 -38.63 0.26
C ALA A 249 -18.21 -38.55 -0.44
N ALA A 250 -17.10 -38.58 0.30
CA ALA A 250 -15.76 -38.83 -0.24
C ALA A 250 -15.57 -40.31 -0.63
N ASP A 251 -16.15 -41.25 0.10
CA ASP A 251 -16.10 -42.69 -0.21
C ASP A 251 -17.10 -43.12 -1.32
N ALA A 252 -18.09 -42.29 -1.64
CA ALA A 252 -19.03 -42.52 -2.76
C ALA A 252 -18.67 -41.75 -4.05
N LYS A 253 -17.63 -40.91 -4.02
CA LYS A 253 -16.99 -40.39 -5.25
C LYS A 253 -15.77 -41.24 -5.55
N PRO A 254 -15.49 -41.54 -6.84
CA PRO A 254 -14.31 -42.31 -7.19
C PRO A 254 -13.08 -41.58 -6.64
N ALA A 255 -12.17 -42.34 -6.00
CA ALA A 255 -10.94 -41.89 -5.34
C ALA A 255 -9.91 -41.23 -6.28
N ASP A 256 -10.34 -40.64 -7.40
CA ASP A 256 -9.53 -40.10 -8.48
C ASP A 256 -9.96 -38.68 -8.94
N GLU A 257 -10.99 -38.05 -8.37
CA GLU A 257 -11.36 -36.67 -8.74
C GLU A 257 -10.91 -35.62 -7.72
N GLU A 258 -9.77 -35.00 -8.02
CA GLU A 258 -9.18 -33.83 -7.36
C GLU A 258 -10.21 -32.68 -7.18
N THR A 259 -10.28 -32.06 -5.99
CA THR A 259 -11.17 -30.90 -5.79
C THR A 259 -10.68 -29.66 -6.56
N GLN A 260 -11.54 -28.65 -6.78
CA GLN A 260 -11.10 -27.43 -7.46
C GLN A 260 -9.93 -26.75 -6.73
N ALA A 261 -9.93 -26.76 -5.40
CA ALA A 261 -8.85 -26.19 -4.60
C ALA A 261 -7.56 -27.01 -4.76
N ASP A 262 -7.65 -28.34 -4.80
CA ASP A 262 -6.49 -29.22 -5.03
C ASP A 262 -5.90 -29.03 -6.42
N ILE A 263 -6.74 -28.97 -7.46
CA ILE A 263 -6.33 -28.64 -8.84
C ILE A 263 -5.59 -27.30 -8.85
N LEU A 264 -6.15 -26.26 -8.19
CA LEU A 264 -5.52 -24.95 -8.11
C LEU A 264 -4.16 -24.99 -7.38
N LEU A 265 -4.05 -25.76 -6.30
CA LEU A 265 -2.80 -25.92 -5.56
C LEU A 265 -1.75 -26.66 -6.38
N ARG A 266 -2.13 -27.75 -7.06
CA ARG A 266 -1.27 -28.50 -7.97
C ARG A 266 -0.80 -27.64 -9.14
N LEU A 267 -1.71 -26.89 -9.76
CA LEU A 267 -1.39 -25.97 -10.86
C LEU A 267 -0.43 -24.85 -10.47
N ALA A 268 -0.41 -24.51 -9.18
CA ALA A 268 0.45 -23.47 -8.66
C ALA A 268 1.79 -24.00 -8.10
N ASP A 269 1.98 -25.32 -8.02
CA ASP A 269 3.17 -25.95 -7.43
C ASP A 269 4.47 -25.62 -8.19
N GLU A 270 4.36 -25.23 -9.47
CA GLU A 270 5.48 -24.72 -10.28
C GLU A 270 5.99 -23.33 -9.80
N ALA A 271 5.22 -22.62 -8.97
CA ALA A 271 5.59 -21.31 -8.46
C ALA A 271 6.52 -21.43 -7.25
N THR A 272 7.54 -20.59 -7.20
CA THR A 272 8.37 -20.45 -6.00
C THR A 272 7.75 -19.39 -5.10
N TYR A 273 7.32 -19.79 -3.91
CA TYR A 273 6.75 -18.90 -2.90
C TYR A 273 7.82 -18.40 -1.94
N PHE A 274 7.76 -17.12 -1.61
CA PHE A 274 8.72 -16.48 -0.72
C PHE A 274 8.15 -15.19 -0.16
N LYS A 275 8.81 -14.61 0.84
CA LYS A 275 8.41 -13.32 1.43
C LYS A 275 9.53 -12.28 1.31
N ASP A 276 9.15 -11.01 1.29
CA ASP A 276 10.15 -9.92 1.31
C ASP A 276 10.57 -9.54 2.74
N GLU A 277 11.37 -8.48 2.86
CA GLU A 277 11.91 -8.00 4.15
C GLU A 277 10.84 -7.45 5.11
N ILE A 278 9.58 -7.34 4.68
CA ILE A 278 8.44 -6.83 5.48
C ILE A 278 7.32 -7.87 5.63
N ASP A 279 7.64 -9.15 5.43
CA ASP A 279 6.69 -10.27 5.47
C ASP A 279 5.53 -10.11 4.46
N GLU A 280 5.73 -9.41 3.34
CA GLU A 280 4.77 -9.41 2.23
C GLU A 280 5.01 -10.66 1.36
N ALA A 281 3.93 -11.36 1.01
CA ALA A 281 3.99 -12.66 0.35
C ALA A 281 4.00 -12.54 -1.20
N TYR A 282 4.98 -13.21 -1.83
CA TYR A 282 5.17 -13.22 -3.29
C TYR A 282 5.25 -14.63 -3.87
N ALA A 283 5.00 -14.70 -5.17
CA ALA A 283 5.26 -15.87 -6.00
C ALA A 283 6.11 -15.46 -7.21
N ALA A 284 7.20 -16.20 -7.42
CA ALA A 284 7.91 -16.22 -8.70
C ALA A 284 7.27 -17.33 -9.55
N VAL A 285 6.61 -16.94 -10.64
CA VAL A 285 5.86 -17.84 -11.53
C VAL A 285 6.55 -17.92 -12.88
N THR A 286 6.58 -19.10 -13.48
CA THR A 286 7.03 -19.24 -14.87
C THR A 286 5.87 -18.91 -15.80
N VAL A 287 6.05 -17.91 -16.65
CA VAL A 287 5.10 -17.51 -17.70
C VAL A 287 5.82 -17.68 -19.03
N ASP A 288 5.28 -18.54 -19.89
CA ASP A 288 5.89 -18.94 -21.15
C ASP A 288 7.34 -19.46 -20.96
N ASN A 289 8.35 -18.63 -21.20
CA ASN A 289 9.77 -18.99 -21.13
C ASN A 289 10.58 -18.20 -20.08
N HIS A 290 9.92 -17.35 -19.29
CA HIS A 290 10.55 -16.47 -18.32
C HIS A 290 9.87 -16.52 -16.96
N THR A 291 10.52 -15.94 -15.95
CA THR A 291 10.00 -15.90 -14.57
C THR A 291 9.47 -14.51 -14.27
N GLU A 292 8.19 -14.42 -13.87
CA GLU A 292 7.58 -13.19 -13.38
C GLU A 292 7.44 -13.21 -11.86
N LEU A 293 7.58 -12.04 -11.25
CA LEU A 293 7.36 -11.86 -9.82
C LEU A 293 6.04 -11.13 -9.55
N TRP A 294 5.11 -11.78 -8.83
CA TRP A 294 3.85 -11.16 -8.43
C TRP A 294 3.58 -11.32 -6.94
N LYS A 295 2.91 -10.32 -6.35
CA LYS A 295 2.32 -10.44 -5.01
C LYS A 295 1.18 -11.46 -5.05
N LEU A 296 1.07 -12.32 -4.04
CA LEU A 296 0.01 -13.34 -3.98
C LEU A 296 -1.40 -12.72 -3.92
N LYS A 297 -1.53 -11.56 -3.27
CA LYS A 297 -2.77 -10.76 -3.23
C LYS A 297 -3.06 -10.00 -4.53
N SER A 298 -2.14 -10.00 -5.50
CA SER A 298 -2.35 -9.24 -6.74
C SER A 298 -3.46 -9.82 -7.62
N LYS A 299 -4.05 -8.93 -8.43
CA LYS A 299 -4.98 -9.33 -9.50
C LYS A 299 -4.29 -10.20 -10.55
N SER A 300 -3.03 -9.92 -10.88
CA SER A 300 -2.26 -10.66 -11.89
C SER A 300 -2.07 -12.12 -11.49
N PHE A 301 -1.59 -12.38 -10.26
CA PHE A 301 -1.47 -13.75 -9.74
C PHE A 301 -2.80 -14.48 -9.74
N GLY A 302 -3.87 -13.77 -9.37
CA GLY A 302 -5.23 -14.29 -9.46
C GLY A 302 -5.67 -14.75 -10.83
N LEU A 303 -5.51 -13.87 -11.82
CA LEU A 303 -5.90 -14.15 -13.19
C LEU A 303 -5.03 -15.23 -13.83
N TRP A 304 -3.76 -15.31 -13.47
CA TRP A 304 -2.90 -16.41 -13.91
C TRP A 304 -3.38 -17.75 -13.38
N LEU A 305 -3.70 -17.82 -12.09
CA LEU A 305 -4.20 -19.06 -11.50
C LEU A 305 -5.55 -19.46 -12.11
N THR A 306 -6.43 -18.48 -12.34
CA THR A 306 -7.69 -18.68 -13.08
C THR A 306 -7.44 -19.15 -14.52
N LYS A 307 -6.45 -18.59 -15.22
CA LYS A 307 -6.07 -19.00 -16.58
C LYS A 307 -5.61 -20.46 -16.60
N ARG A 308 -4.68 -20.84 -15.70
CA ARG A 308 -4.17 -22.22 -15.60
C ARG A 308 -5.30 -23.21 -15.32
N TYR A 309 -6.19 -22.87 -14.38
CA TYR A 309 -7.35 -23.70 -14.06
C TYR A 309 -8.31 -23.84 -15.24
N PHE A 310 -8.57 -22.76 -15.98
CA PHE A 310 -9.43 -22.79 -17.15
C PHE A 310 -8.80 -23.57 -18.32
N GLU A 311 -7.49 -23.48 -18.52
CA GLU A 311 -6.79 -24.23 -19.57
C GLU A 311 -6.89 -25.74 -19.35
N GLU A 312 -6.81 -26.18 -18.10
CA GLU A 312 -6.92 -27.60 -17.72
C GLU A 312 -8.37 -28.10 -17.69
N THR A 313 -9.27 -27.37 -17.01
CA THR A 313 -10.64 -27.85 -16.73
C THR A 313 -11.70 -27.34 -17.71
N ARG A 314 -11.37 -26.32 -18.52
CA ARG A 314 -12.32 -25.55 -19.35
C ARG A 314 -13.47 -24.89 -18.58
N LYS A 315 -13.34 -24.76 -17.26
CA LYS A 315 -14.30 -24.12 -16.35
C LYS A 315 -13.63 -22.99 -15.55
N ALA A 316 -14.42 -22.07 -15.02
CA ALA A 316 -13.92 -21.08 -14.06
C ALA A 316 -13.87 -21.71 -12.65
N PRO A 317 -12.85 -21.43 -11.84
CA PRO A 317 -12.81 -21.89 -10.46
C PRO A 317 -13.81 -21.12 -9.60
N GLY A 318 -14.40 -21.78 -8.62
CA GLY A 318 -15.26 -21.15 -7.62
C GLY A 318 -14.51 -20.14 -6.75
N THR A 319 -15.21 -19.13 -6.24
CA THR A 319 -14.62 -18.07 -5.40
C THR A 319 -14.02 -18.62 -4.10
N ASP A 320 -14.67 -19.60 -3.47
CA ASP A 320 -14.18 -20.22 -2.24
C ASP A 320 -12.94 -21.09 -2.50
N ALA A 321 -12.92 -21.88 -3.58
CA ALA A 321 -11.76 -22.67 -3.98
C ALA A 321 -10.54 -21.77 -4.26
N MET A 322 -10.73 -20.65 -4.98
CA MET A 322 -9.68 -19.65 -5.20
C MET A 322 -9.18 -19.02 -3.90
N ARG A 323 -10.08 -18.70 -2.96
CA ARG A 323 -9.71 -18.14 -1.65
C ARG A 323 -8.88 -19.16 -0.86
N GLN A 324 -9.36 -20.40 -0.74
CA GLN A 324 -8.67 -21.47 -0.02
C GLN A 324 -7.28 -21.73 -0.59
N ALA A 325 -7.18 -21.91 -1.92
CA ALA A 325 -5.91 -22.16 -2.58
C ALA A 325 -4.91 -21.01 -2.35
N ARG A 326 -5.35 -19.74 -2.50
CA ARG A 326 -4.48 -18.59 -2.23
C ARG A 326 -4.07 -18.45 -0.77
N SER A 327 -4.96 -18.74 0.18
CA SER A 327 -4.62 -18.69 1.61
C SER A 327 -3.53 -19.72 1.95
N VAL A 328 -3.59 -20.92 1.35
CA VAL A 328 -2.53 -21.92 1.50
C VAL A 328 -1.22 -21.45 0.84
N MET A 329 -1.27 -20.84 -0.35
CA MET A 329 -0.07 -20.29 -0.99
C MET A 329 0.55 -19.14 -0.19
N GLU A 330 -0.27 -18.28 0.42
CA GLU A 330 0.17 -17.21 1.31
C GLU A 330 0.82 -17.77 2.57
N MET A 331 0.21 -18.80 3.16
CA MET A 331 0.81 -19.55 4.27
C MET A 331 2.18 -20.13 3.87
N LYS A 332 2.27 -20.83 2.74
CA LYS A 332 3.53 -21.36 2.20
C LYS A 332 4.58 -20.25 2.07
N ALA A 333 4.24 -19.12 1.46
CA ALA A 333 5.17 -18.01 1.30
C ALA A 333 5.66 -17.42 2.63
N LEU A 334 4.78 -17.29 3.63
CA LEU A 334 5.08 -16.62 4.89
C LEU A 334 5.81 -17.50 5.92
N PHE A 335 5.48 -18.79 5.95
CA PHE A 335 5.95 -19.75 6.96
C PHE A 335 6.98 -20.74 6.43
N GLU A 336 6.89 -21.15 5.16
CA GLU A 336 7.82 -22.12 4.53
C GLU A 336 8.81 -21.44 3.57
N GLY A 337 8.41 -20.31 2.97
CA GLY A 337 9.17 -19.58 1.97
C GLY A 337 10.37 -18.84 2.56
N GLU A 338 11.44 -18.77 1.76
CA GLU A 338 12.63 -18.00 2.12
C GLU A 338 12.33 -16.50 2.16
N GLN A 339 13.00 -15.76 3.03
CA GLN A 339 13.01 -14.30 2.95
C GLN A 339 13.96 -13.86 1.82
N ARG A 340 13.46 -13.06 0.86
CA ARG A 340 14.27 -12.57 -0.27
C ARG A 340 14.16 -11.06 -0.45
N LYS A 341 15.29 -10.43 -0.75
CA LYS A 341 15.34 -9.01 -1.09
C LYS A 341 14.87 -8.78 -2.52
N LEU A 342 13.95 -7.84 -2.69
CA LEU A 342 13.44 -7.46 -4.00
C LEU A 342 14.24 -6.31 -4.60
N HIS A 343 14.55 -6.43 -5.89
CA HIS A 343 15.32 -5.43 -6.63
C HIS A 343 14.46 -4.76 -7.68
N LEU A 344 14.48 -3.43 -7.79
CA LEU A 344 13.66 -2.71 -8.78
C LEU A 344 14.28 -2.70 -10.18
N ARG A 345 15.61 -2.50 -10.24
CA ARG A 345 16.30 -2.20 -11.50
C ARG A 345 17.71 -2.77 -11.58
N VAL A 346 18.47 -2.67 -10.50
CA VAL A 346 19.81 -3.26 -10.38
C VAL A 346 19.90 -4.17 -9.18
N ALA A 347 20.76 -5.17 -9.28
CA ALA A 347 21.02 -6.13 -8.21
C ALA A 347 22.46 -6.64 -8.27
N GLU A 348 22.92 -7.18 -7.15
CA GLU A 348 24.16 -7.94 -7.09
C GLU A 348 23.83 -9.37 -6.67
N PHE A 349 24.40 -10.34 -7.37
CA PHE A 349 24.25 -11.75 -7.03
C PHE A 349 25.44 -12.57 -7.52
N GLY A 350 26.05 -13.36 -6.63
CA GLY A 350 27.18 -14.23 -7.00
C GLY A 350 28.39 -13.47 -7.57
N GLY A 351 28.67 -12.26 -7.08
CA GLY A 351 29.79 -11.42 -7.54
C GLY A 351 29.59 -10.75 -8.91
N ALA A 352 28.41 -10.87 -9.51
CA ALA A 352 28.03 -10.15 -10.72
C ALA A 352 26.97 -9.09 -10.41
N MET A 353 26.98 -8.00 -11.18
CA MET A 353 25.89 -7.02 -11.18
C MET A 353 24.87 -7.37 -12.26
N TYR A 354 23.60 -7.11 -12.02
CA TYR A 354 22.51 -7.36 -12.95
C TYR A 354 21.71 -6.08 -13.17
N TYR A 355 21.39 -5.79 -14.43
CA TYR A 355 20.55 -4.67 -14.84
C TYR A 355 19.30 -5.17 -15.56
N ASP A 356 18.12 -4.95 -14.97
CA ASP A 356 16.85 -5.34 -15.56
C ASP A 356 16.52 -4.49 -16.78
N LEU A 357 16.24 -5.13 -17.93
CA LEU A 357 15.75 -4.39 -19.10
C LEU A 357 14.27 -4.03 -18.95
N ALA A 358 13.52 -4.63 -18.04
CA ALA A 358 12.07 -4.45 -17.91
C ALA A 358 11.28 -4.70 -19.20
N ASP A 359 11.83 -5.50 -20.12
CA ASP A 359 11.16 -5.88 -21.35
C ASP A 359 10.20 -7.05 -21.14
N LYS A 360 9.35 -7.30 -22.13
CA LYS A 360 8.33 -8.36 -22.07
C LYS A 360 8.91 -9.77 -21.90
N ASP A 361 10.17 -9.97 -22.29
CA ASP A 361 10.85 -11.27 -22.27
C ASP A 361 11.66 -11.48 -20.97
N TRP A 362 11.53 -10.56 -20.02
CA TRP A 362 12.19 -10.59 -18.70
C TRP A 362 13.72 -10.74 -18.74
N ARG A 363 14.33 -10.12 -19.76
CA ARG A 363 15.77 -10.16 -19.95
C ARG A 363 16.47 -9.18 -19.01
N ALA A 364 17.70 -9.53 -18.62
CA ALA A 364 18.57 -8.66 -17.86
C ALA A 364 20.01 -8.77 -18.36
N VAL A 365 20.78 -7.70 -18.22
CA VAL A 365 22.21 -7.71 -18.50
C VAL A 365 22.96 -8.16 -17.26
N LYS A 366 23.75 -9.22 -17.39
CA LYS A 366 24.76 -9.62 -16.39
C LYS A 366 26.06 -8.90 -16.70
N ILE A 367 26.63 -8.27 -15.68
CA ILE A 367 27.84 -7.44 -15.77
C ILE A 367 28.88 -8.09 -14.86
N LEU A 368 29.97 -8.52 -15.49
CA LEU A 368 31.17 -9.08 -14.87
C LEU A 368 32.37 -8.19 -15.23
N PRO A 369 33.52 -8.34 -14.57
CA PRO A 369 34.76 -7.71 -15.01
C PRO A 369 35.05 -8.03 -16.47
N HIS A 370 35.13 -6.99 -17.32
CA HIS A 370 35.37 -7.07 -18.77
C HIS A 370 34.35 -7.86 -19.62
N GLN A 371 33.17 -8.18 -19.08
CA GLN A 371 32.14 -8.91 -19.80
C GLN A 371 30.74 -8.40 -19.45
N CYS A 372 29.95 -8.11 -20.49
CA CYS A 372 28.51 -7.89 -20.40
C CYS A 372 27.79 -8.98 -21.20
N GLU A 373 26.76 -9.58 -20.63
CA GLU A 373 25.99 -10.66 -21.26
C GLU A 373 24.50 -10.40 -21.10
N LEU A 374 23.72 -10.53 -22.18
CA LEU A 374 22.28 -10.47 -22.13
C LEU A 374 21.69 -11.84 -21.77
N LEU A 375 21.02 -11.93 -20.63
CA LEU A 375 20.40 -13.17 -20.15
C LEU A 375 18.90 -13.18 -20.41
N THR A 376 18.40 -14.32 -20.88
CA THR A 376 16.95 -14.59 -21.02
C THR A 376 16.32 -15.16 -19.75
N ARG A 377 17.13 -15.68 -18.83
CA ARG A 377 16.70 -16.22 -17.54
C ARG A 377 17.66 -15.77 -16.43
N PRO A 378 17.57 -14.50 -16.00
CA PRO A 378 18.44 -14.02 -14.92
C PRO A 378 18.14 -14.74 -13.60
N PRO A 379 19.16 -15.02 -12.77
CA PRO A 379 18.96 -15.66 -11.46
C PRO A 379 18.38 -14.71 -10.39
N VAL A 380 18.29 -13.42 -10.70
CA VAL A 380 17.78 -12.38 -9.80
C VAL A 380 16.29 -12.12 -10.06
N LEU A 381 15.52 -11.98 -8.99
CA LEU A 381 14.11 -11.60 -9.06
C LEU A 381 13.94 -10.08 -8.99
N PHE A 382 13.58 -9.49 -10.14
CA PHE A 382 13.26 -8.06 -10.20
C PHE A 382 11.78 -7.81 -9.96
N PHE A 383 11.47 -6.82 -9.12
CA PHE A 383 10.11 -6.34 -8.90
C PHE A 383 9.76 -5.23 -9.88
N ARG A 384 8.86 -5.52 -10.81
CA ARG A 384 8.35 -4.57 -11.80
C ARG A 384 6.98 -4.07 -11.37
N ASN A 385 6.84 -2.77 -11.21
CA ASN A 385 5.55 -2.15 -10.90
C ASN A 385 4.97 -1.46 -12.14
N LYS A 386 3.78 -0.88 -12.01
CA LYS A 386 3.10 -0.18 -13.12
C LYS A 386 3.87 1.02 -13.68
N ASN A 387 4.89 1.49 -12.97
CA ASN A 387 5.73 2.58 -13.43
C ASN A 387 6.99 2.09 -14.16
N SER A 388 7.38 0.82 -14.05
CA SER A 388 8.51 0.23 -14.76
C SER A 388 8.26 0.27 -16.27
N LYS A 389 9.27 0.67 -17.06
CA LYS A 389 9.21 0.69 -18.52
C LYS A 389 10.42 -0.05 -19.10
N ALA A 390 10.20 -0.70 -20.24
CA ALA A 390 11.27 -1.38 -20.96
C ALA A 390 12.41 -0.43 -21.34
N GLN A 391 13.64 -0.92 -21.22
CA GLN A 391 14.84 -0.32 -21.77
C GLN A 391 15.01 -0.68 -23.24
N VAL A 392 15.85 0.08 -23.92
CA VAL A 392 16.41 -0.34 -25.20
C VAL A 392 17.34 -1.55 -25.01
N GLU A 393 17.48 -2.37 -26.05
CA GLU A 393 18.55 -3.36 -26.07
C GLU A 393 19.90 -2.64 -26.12
N PRO A 394 20.81 -2.89 -25.16
CA PRO A 394 22.09 -2.17 -25.11
C PRO A 394 23.03 -2.56 -26.24
N ASP A 395 23.68 -1.58 -26.85
CA ASP A 395 24.79 -1.79 -27.77
C ASP A 395 26.12 -1.72 -26.99
N PHE A 396 26.71 -2.88 -26.69
CA PHE A 396 27.91 -2.98 -25.85
C PHE A 396 29.18 -2.40 -26.50
N ASP A 397 29.17 -2.17 -27.82
CA ASP A 397 30.24 -1.48 -28.55
C ASP A 397 30.05 0.05 -28.55
N GLY A 398 28.96 0.53 -27.96
CA GLY A 398 28.62 1.95 -27.89
C GLY A 398 29.47 2.78 -26.93
N ASP A 399 29.24 4.10 -26.95
CA ASP A 399 29.95 5.07 -26.12
C ASP A 399 28.97 5.93 -25.29
N VAL A 400 29.13 5.88 -23.97
CA VAL A 400 28.35 6.68 -23.02
C VAL A 400 28.52 8.18 -23.24
N ARG A 401 29.65 8.63 -23.80
CA ARG A 401 29.94 10.05 -24.08
C ARG A 401 28.97 10.67 -25.08
N LEU A 402 28.30 9.87 -25.92
CA LEU A 402 27.25 10.35 -26.82
C LEU A 402 26.13 11.09 -26.07
N LEU A 403 25.92 10.79 -24.79
CA LEU A 403 24.98 11.51 -23.94
C LEU A 403 25.26 13.01 -23.86
N LEU A 404 26.54 13.42 -23.91
CA LEU A 404 26.93 14.83 -23.82
C LEU A 404 26.46 15.65 -25.03
N ASN A 405 26.05 15.00 -26.13
CA ASN A 405 25.41 15.67 -27.27
C ASN A 405 23.97 16.11 -26.97
N HIS A 406 23.34 15.48 -25.96
CA HIS A 406 21.91 15.65 -25.64
C HIS A 406 21.67 16.52 -24.40
N VAL A 407 22.70 16.72 -23.57
CA VAL A 407 22.63 17.52 -22.35
C VAL A 407 23.66 18.64 -22.33
N ARG A 408 23.28 19.83 -21.84
CA ARG A 408 24.16 21.01 -21.85
C ARG A 408 24.79 21.28 -20.50
N VAL A 409 25.51 20.29 -19.96
CA VAL A 409 26.22 20.44 -18.68
C VAL A 409 27.42 21.38 -18.87
N LYS A 410 27.49 22.42 -18.05
CA LYS A 410 28.48 23.50 -18.17
C LYS A 410 29.90 23.05 -17.76
N GLY A 411 30.82 23.04 -18.72
CA GLY A 411 32.25 22.79 -18.51
C GLY A 411 32.65 21.31 -18.43
N ASN A 412 33.86 21.00 -18.93
CA ASN A 412 34.35 19.63 -19.11
C ASN A 412 34.43 18.81 -17.82
N HIS A 413 34.84 19.43 -16.70
CA HIS A 413 34.88 18.75 -15.40
C HIS A 413 33.48 18.29 -14.95
N ASN A 414 32.45 19.11 -15.13
CA ASN A 414 31.08 18.73 -14.79
C ASN A 414 30.51 17.68 -15.75
N GLN A 415 30.90 17.71 -17.03
CA GLN A 415 30.52 16.66 -17.99
C GLN A 415 31.09 15.30 -17.59
N LEU A 416 32.37 15.23 -17.20
CA LEU A 416 32.98 14.01 -16.63
C LEU A 416 32.20 13.54 -15.40
N LEU A 417 31.99 14.44 -14.43
CA LEU A 417 31.27 14.12 -13.20
C LEU A 417 29.84 13.62 -13.46
N TYR A 418 29.17 14.16 -14.49
CA TYR A 418 27.83 13.76 -14.90
C TYR A 418 27.80 12.34 -15.49
N LEU A 419 28.75 12.01 -16.37
CA LEU A 419 28.91 10.65 -16.89
C LEU A 419 29.20 9.65 -15.77
N VAL A 420 30.16 9.98 -14.89
CA VAL A 420 30.53 9.14 -13.74
C VAL A 420 29.33 8.91 -12.83
N TYR A 421 28.57 9.97 -12.52
CA TYR A 421 27.36 9.86 -11.72
C TYR A 421 26.37 8.87 -12.33
N LEU A 422 26.03 9.00 -13.61
CA LEU A 422 25.05 8.13 -14.26
C LEU A 422 25.52 6.67 -14.33
N ILE A 423 26.80 6.42 -14.58
CA ILE A 423 27.36 5.07 -14.59
C ILE A 423 27.34 4.47 -13.18
N SER A 424 27.62 5.29 -12.15
CA SER A 424 27.55 4.84 -10.76
C SER A 424 26.14 4.40 -10.34
N CYS A 425 25.08 4.95 -10.98
CA CYS A 425 23.70 4.52 -10.74
C CYS A 425 23.41 3.08 -11.22
N PHE A 426 24.34 2.40 -11.88
CA PHE A 426 24.21 0.98 -12.18
C PHE A 426 24.87 0.09 -11.10
N VAL A 427 25.58 0.69 -10.15
CA VAL A 427 26.22 0.00 -9.01
C VAL A 427 25.19 -0.21 -7.90
N PRO A 428 24.83 -1.46 -7.56
CA PRO A 428 23.92 -1.75 -6.45
C PRO A 428 24.59 -1.54 -5.09
N GLY A 429 23.78 -1.31 -4.05
CA GLY A 429 24.23 -1.44 -2.66
C GLY A 429 25.06 -0.28 -2.10
N ILE A 430 25.38 0.75 -2.88
CA ILE A 430 26.15 1.92 -2.41
C ILE A 430 25.26 3.16 -2.24
N PRO A 431 25.63 4.09 -1.33
CA PRO A 431 25.10 5.45 -1.32
C PRO A 431 25.36 6.19 -2.64
N HIS A 432 24.34 6.84 -3.18
CA HIS A 432 24.46 7.70 -4.36
C HIS A 432 24.22 9.16 -4.00
N PRO A 433 25.05 10.11 -4.48
CA PRO A 433 24.76 11.52 -4.32
C PRO A 433 23.42 11.89 -4.95
N VAL A 434 22.75 12.91 -4.41
CA VAL A 434 21.52 13.43 -4.99
C VAL A 434 21.86 14.31 -6.19
N MET A 435 21.36 13.97 -7.38
CA MET A 435 21.55 14.79 -8.57
C MET A 435 20.65 16.02 -8.52
N VAL A 436 21.25 17.21 -8.53
CA VAL A 436 20.54 18.49 -8.56
C VAL A 436 20.85 19.21 -9.87
N LEU A 437 19.87 19.31 -10.78
CA LEU A 437 20.01 20.09 -12.00
C LEU A 437 19.51 21.53 -11.79
N CYS A 438 20.36 22.52 -11.99
CA CYS A 438 20.02 23.94 -11.89
C CYS A 438 20.40 24.70 -13.17
N GLY A 439 19.91 25.93 -13.30
CA GLY A 439 20.19 26.79 -14.46
C GLY A 439 19.00 27.68 -14.81
N GLU A 440 19.23 28.65 -15.69
CA GLU A 440 18.21 29.61 -16.10
C GLU A 440 16.95 28.95 -16.70
N LYS A 441 15.86 29.73 -16.76
CA LYS A 441 14.69 29.33 -17.55
C LYS A 441 15.13 29.13 -19.01
N GLY A 442 14.78 27.98 -19.59
CA GLY A 442 15.18 27.62 -20.95
C GLY A 442 16.48 26.81 -21.07
N ALA A 443 17.09 26.39 -19.95
CA ALA A 443 18.26 25.49 -19.95
C ALA A 443 17.93 23.98 -20.09
N ALA A 444 16.69 23.63 -20.50
CA ALA A 444 16.23 22.25 -20.70
C ALA A 444 16.45 21.28 -19.51
N LYS A 445 16.40 21.78 -18.26
CA LYS A 445 16.57 20.98 -17.02
C LYS A 445 15.65 19.76 -16.94
N THR A 446 14.36 19.94 -17.19
CA THR A 446 13.39 18.84 -17.20
C THR A 446 13.73 17.80 -18.26
N THR A 447 14.14 18.24 -19.46
CA THR A 447 14.56 17.33 -20.55
C THR A 447 15.80 16.53 -20.17
N ALA A 448 16.84 17.19 -19.65
CA ALA A 448 18.06 16.51 -19.20
C ALA A 448 17.77 15.49 -18.08
N MET A 449 16.89 15.83 -17.13
CA MET A 449 16.47 14.89 -16.08
C MET A 449 15.72 13.68 -16.63
N ARG A 450 14.82 13.89 -17.61
CA ARG A 450 14.10 12.81 -18.29
C ARG A 450 15.07 11.90 -19.06
N MET A 451 16.07 12.46 -19.73
CA MET A 451 17.11 11.70 -20.44
C MET A 451 17.99 10.90 -19.47
N SER A 452 18.48 11.52 -18.37
CA SER A 452 19.20 10.83 -17.29
C SER A 452 18.42 9.61 -16.81
N ARG A 453 17.14 9.81 -16.50
CA ARG A 453 16.28 8.74 -16.01
C ARG A 453 16.02 7.68 -17.06
N ALA A 454 15.82 8.05 -18.33
CA ALA A 454 15.61 7.10 -19.42
C ALA A 454 16.82 6.18 -19.65
N ILE A 455 18.03 6.58 -19.24
CA ILE A 455 19.24 5.74 -19.31
C ILE A 455 19.28 4.73 -18.16
N VAL A 456 18.96 5.17 -16.94
CA VAL A 456 19.08 4.34 -15.74
C VAL A 456 17.80 3.56 -15.45
N ASP A 457 16.68 4.25 -15.25
CA ASP A 457 15.38 3.73 -14.80
C ASP A 457 14.21 4.25 -15.67
N PRO A 458 14.12 3.85 -16.97
CA PRO A 458 12.98 4.15 -17.80
C PRO A 458 11.67 3.90 -17.07
N ALA A 459 10.79 4.90 -17.10
CA ALA A 459 9.53 4.86 -16.38
C ALA A 459 8.37 5.29 -17.28
N MET A 460 7.15 4.86 -16.91
CA MET A 460 5.92 5.36 -17.53
C MET A 460 5.72 6.85 -17.22
N ARG A 461 6.11 7.29 -16.02
CA ARG A 461 6.20 8.70 -15.64
C ARG A 461 7.66 9.10 -15.46
N ASP A 462 8.22 9.79 -16.47
CA ASP A 462 9.63 10.19 -16.50
C ASP A 462 10.00 11.12 -15.32
N VAL A 463 9.09 12.01 -14.92
CA VAL A 463 9.30 12.94 -13.80
C VAL A 463 8.12 12.91 -12.83
N LEU A 464 8.41 13.29 -11.60
CA LEU A 464 7.50 13.21 -10.46
C LEU A 464 7.28 14.62 -9.89
N ILE A 465 6.08 14.86 -9.41
CA ILE A 465 5.77 16.04 -8.59
C ILE A 465 6.08 15.67 -7.14
N MET A 466 6.71 16.59 -6.40
CA MET A 466 6.99 16.39 -4.98
C MET A 466 5.68 16.20 -4.19
N PRO A 467 5.44 15.03 -3.57
CA PRO A 467 4.21 14.80 -2.81
C PRO A 467 4.10 15.73 -1.60
N ASN A 468 2.87 16.02 -1.18
CA ASN A 468 2.61 16.86 -0.01
C ASN A 468 2.87 16.12 1.30
N SER A 469 2.41 14.87 1.40
CA SER A 469 2.55 14.05 2.60
C SER A 469 3.87 13.27 2.62
N MET A 470 4.42 13.05 3.82
CA MET A 470 5.62 12.22 4.01
C MET A 470 5.39 10.76 3.61
N GLN A 471 4.17 10.25 3.80
CA GLN A 471 3.80 8.88 3.45
C GLN A 471 3.79 8.67 1.94
N ASP A 472 3.18 9.59 1.19
CA ASP A 472 3.16 9.52 -0.27
C ASP A 472 4.56 9.69 -0.85
N LEU A 473 5.41 10.53 -0.24
CA LEU A 473 6.82 10.66 -0.61
C LEU A 473 7.59 9.36 -0.36
N ALA A 474 7.45 8.75 0.81
CA ALA A 474 8.11 7.47 1.12
C ALA A 474 7.67 6.35 0.16
N LEU A 475 6.37 6.23 -0.11
CA LEU A 475 5.84 5.27 -1.10
C LEU A 475 6.35 5.56 -2.51
N THR A 476 6.46 6.84 -2.88
CA THR A 476 6.99 7.25 -4.19
C THR A 476 8.46 6.84 -4.32
N ILE A 477 9.29 7.11 -3.29
CA ILE A 477 10.70 6.71 -3.27
C ILE A 477 10.83 5.18 -3.30
N ALA A 478 10.03 4.47 -2.50
CA ALA A 478 10.07 3.01 -2.43
C ALA A 478 9.78 2.34 -3.78
N ASN A 479 8.89 2.91 -4.59
CA ASN A 479 8.43 2.38 -5.88
C ASN A 479 9.24 2.83 -7.10
N ASN A 480 10.30 3.64 -6.95
CA ASN A 480 11.11 4.10 -8.08
C ASN A 480 12.57 3.82 -7.78
N TYR A 481 13.34 3.31 -8.75
CA TYR A 481 14.77 3.13 -8.55
C TYR A 481 15.50 4.48 -8.62
N MET A 482 15.13 5.30 -9.61
CA MET A 482 15.61 6.67 -9.78
C MET A 482 14.45 7.68 -9.74
N PRO A 483 13.90 8.04 -8.56
CA PRO A 483 12.86 9.04 -8.48
C PRO A 483 13.41 10.43 -8.86
N CYS A 484 12.78 11.06 -9.86
CA CYS A 484 13.17 12.37 -10.37
C CYS A 484 12.09 13.42 -10.11
N PHE A 485 12.34 14.37 -9.21
CA PHE A 485 11.38 15.43 -8.82
C PHE A 485 11.58 16.71 -9.63
N ASP A 486 10.57 17.12 -10.38
CA ASP A 486 10.62 18.27 -11.29
C ASP A 486 10.09 19.55 -10.66
N ASN A 487 10.67 20.69 -11.07
CA ASN A 487 10.24 22.02 -10.70
C ASN A 487 10.19 22.27 -9.18
N MET A 488 11.28 21.94 -8.50
CA MET A 488 11.42 22.16 -7.06
C MET A 488 11.59 23.65 -6.75
N GLY A 489 10.68 24.20 -5.95
CA GLY A 489 10.77 25.57 -5.43
C GLY A 489 11.37 25.67 -4.01
N GLY A 490 11.25 24.60 -3.20
CA GLY A 490 11.78 24.51 -1.85
C GLY A 490 11.41 23.19 -1.17
N LEU A 491 12.12 22.85 -0.09
CA LEU A 491 11.95 21.59 0.65
C LEU A 491 11.71 21.87 2.14
N SER A 492 10.73 21.18 2.72
CA SER A 492 10.54 21.19 4.18
C SER A 492 11.65 20.39 4.86
N SER A 493 11.78 20.59 6.18
CA SER A 493 12.79 19.89 6.97
C SER A 493 12.68 18.37 6.83
N ASP A 494 11.50 17.83 7.10
CA ASP A 494 11.26 16.39 7.14
C ASP A 494 11.45 15.73 5.77
N LYS A 495 11.06 16.41 4.68
CA LYS A 495 11.27 15.91 3.31
C LYS A 495 12.76 15.82 2.99
N SER A 496 13.54 16.82 3.36
CA SER A 496 14.99 16.79 3.17
C SER A 496 15.64 15.64 3.92
N ASP A 497 15.20 15.38 5.16
CA ASP A 497 15.77 14.32 5.98
C ASP A 497 15.43 12.94 5.40
N LEU A 498 14.21 12.75 4.89
CA LEU A 498 13.81 11.53 4.19
C LEU A 498 14.60 11.32 2.89
N LEU A 499 14.87 12.38 2.12
CA LEU A 499 15.70 12.30 0.91
C LEU A 499 17.16 11.97 1.24
N CYS A 500 17.71 12.49 2.34
CA CYS A 500 19.02 12.08 2.84
C CYS A 500 19.04 10.58 3.19
N THR A 501 18.05 10.11 3.95
CA THR A 501 17.92 8.68 4.29
C THR A 501 17.83 7.83 3.03
N ALA A 502 17.11 8.31 2.01
CA ALA A 502 16.94 7.57 0.78
C ALA A 502 18.18 7.47 -0.11
N SER A 503 19.05 8.49 -0.08
CA SER A 503 20.28 8.50 -0.87
C SER A 503 21.41 7.68 -0.24
N THR A 504 21.46 7.61 1.10
CA THR A 504 22.48 6.84 1.83
C THR A 504 22.04 5.46 2.28
N GLY A 505 20.76 5.14 2.11
CA GLY A 505 20.17 3.92 2.62
C GLY A 505 19.61 4.12 4.02
N GLY A 506 18.40 3.61 4.23
CA GLY A 506 17.74 3.59 5.53
C GLY A 506 16.29 3.18 5.42
N SER A 507 15.58 3.27 6.54
CA SER A 507 14.18 2.83 6.62
C SER A 507 13.27 3.94 7.13
N PHE A 508 12.07 4.01 6.56
CA PHE A 508 10.98 4.86 7.01
C PHE A 508 9.88 3.99 7.61
N SER A 509 9.47 4.29 8.83
CA SER A 509 8.51 3.46 9.57
C SER A 509 7.26 4.24 9.95
N LYS A 510 6.08 3.60 9.83
CA LYS A 510 4.81 4.18 10.29
C LYS A 510 3.79 3.10 10.66
N ARG A 511 2.97 3.37 11.68
CA ARG A 511 1.79 2.58 12.06
C ARG A 511 0.69 2.71 11.01
N MET A 512 0.07 1.60 10.59
CA MET A 512 -1.08 1.64 9.69
C MET A 512 -2.29 2.32 10.36
N LEU A 513 -3.04 3.11 9.59
CA LEU A 513 -4.35 3.60 10.00
C LEU A 513 -5.38 2.50 9.71
N PHE A 514 -6.15 2.08 10.71
CA PHE A 514 -7.26 1.10 10.66
C PHE A 514 -6.93 -0.40 10.75
N THR A 515 -5.75 -0.79 11.20
CA THR A 515 -5.49 -2.12 11.78
C THR A 515 -4.62 -1.92 13.02
N ASP A 516 -5.09 -2.36 14.18
CA ASP A 516 -4.30 -2.33 15.41
C ASP A 516 -3.08 -3.25 15.24
N ASP A 517 -1.90 -2.70 15.51
CA ASP A 517 -0.58 -3.32 15.76
C ASP A 517 0.49 -3.52 14.67
N ASP A 518 0.23 -3.36 13.36
CA ASP A 518 1.31 -3.55 12.36
C ASP A 518 2.01 -2.24 11.92
N GLU A 519 3.32 -2.18 12.20
CA GLU A 519 4.23 -1.13 11.74
C GLU A 519 4.85 -1.51 10.38
N THR A 520 4.58 -0.73 9.33
CA THR A 520 5.16 -0.98 8.01
C THR A 520 6.50 -0.24 7.87
N ILE A 521 7.58 -1.00 7.68
CA ILE A 521 8.94 -0.48 7.50
C ILE A 521 9.29 -0.44 6.01
N LEU A 522 9.47 0.75 5.43
CA LEU A 522 9.94 0.90 4.06
C LEU A 522 11.45 1.11 4.06
N SER A 523 12.24 0.13 3.60
CA SER A 523 13.68 0.32 3.38
C SER A 523 13.97 0.73 1.94
N PHE A 524 14.79 1.76 1.75
CA PHE A 524 15.17 2.22 0.41
C PHE A 524 16.58 2.80 0.38
N LEU A 525 17.25 2.54 -0.74
CA LEU A 525 18.52 3.11 -1.19
C LEU A 525 18.33 3.45 -2.68
N ARG A 526 18.33 4.73 -3.04
CA ARG A 526 17.82 5.24 -4.33
C ARG A 526 18.71 6.31 -4.95
N CYS A 527 18.76 6.31 -6.28
CA CYS A 527 19.39 7.35 -7.07
C CYS A 527 18.45 8.56 -7.22
N LEU A 528 18.49 9.50 -6.28
CA LEU A 528 17.56 10.63 -6.30
C LEU A 528 17.98 11.68 -7.34
N GLY A 529 17.02 12.17 -8.11
CA GLY A 529 17.20 13.32 -9.00
C GLY A 529 16.21 14.44 -8.70
N MET A 530 16.63 15.69 -8.83
CA MET A 530 15.73 16.83 -8.77
C MET A 530 16.22 18.00 -9.61
N ASN A 531 15.30 18.90 -9.99
CA ASN A 531 15.68 20.15 -10.65
C ASN A 531 14.89 21.35 -10.13
N GLY A 532 15.43 22.55 -10.38
CA GLY A 532 14.82 23.82 -10.02
C GLY A 532 15.44 24.97 -10.82
N ILE A 533 14.80 26.14 -10.79
CA ILE A 533 15.40 27.37 -11.34
C ILE A 533 16.63 27.74 -10.50
N ASN A 534 16.45 27.78 -9.18
CA ASN A 534 17.51 27.93 -8.20
C ASN A 534 17.88 26.55 -7.64
N ILE A 535 18.96 26.48 -6.86
CA ILE A 535 19.29 25.30 -6.07
C ILE A 535 18.18 25.12 -5.02
N ALA A 536 17.24 24.21 -5.29
CA ALA A 536 16.06 24.00 -4.43
C ALA A 536 16.41 23.34 -3.08
N VAL A 537 17.64 22.83 -2.96
CA VAL A 537 18.20 22.22 -1.77
C VAL A 537 18.98 23.29 -1.00
N THR A 538 18.37 23.84 0.04
CA THR A 538 19.00 24.86 0.89
C THR A 538 19.49 24.31 2.23
N LYS A 539 19.10 23.08 2.58
CA LYS A 539 19.54 22.43 3.82
C LYS A 539 21.00 21.97 3.69
N PRO A 540 21.90 22.36 4.62
CA PRO A 540 23.31 21.98 4.57
C PRO A 540 23.54 20.48 4.39
N ASP A 541 22.78 19.68 5.15
CA ASP A 541 22.97 18.23 5.20
C ASP A 541 22.62 17.52 3.88
N LEU A 542 21.56 17.97 3.18
CA LEU A 542 21.19 17.42 1.87
C LEU A 542 22.09 17.99 0.76
N LEU A 543 22.49 19.25 0.85
CA LEU A 543 23.35 19.87 -0.16
C LEU A 543 24.75 19.25 -0.18
N ASP A 544 25.33 18.96 0.99
CA ASP A 544 26.58 18.22 1.14
C ASP A 544 26.52 16.78 0.58
N ARG A 545 25.31 16.21 0.46
CA ARG A 545 25.05 14.90 -0.16
C ARG A 545 24.62 14.99 -1.62
N SER A 546 24.66 16.17 -2.21
CA SER A 546 24.21 16.42 -3.58
C SER A 546 25.39 16.64 -4.52
N ILE A 547 25.18 16.36 -5.81
CA ILE A 547 26.03 16.86 -6.89
C ILE A 547 25.19 17.84 -7.70
N ILE A 548 25.71 19.05 -7.86
CA ILE A 548 25.01 20.14 -8.54
C ILE A 548 25.50 20.22 -9.98
N PHE A 549 24.62 20.08 -10.95
CA PHE A 549 24.92 20.28 -12.36
C PHE A 549 24.23 21.53 -12.86
N GLU A 550 25.03 22.53 -13.23
CA GLU A 550 24.54 23.75 -13.86
C GLU A 550 24.43 23.52 -15.36
N LEU A 551 23.23 23.74 -15.92
CA LEU A 551 22.97 23.60 -17.34
C LEU A 551 23.01 24.95 -18.06
N GLU A 552 23.60 24.96 -19.24
CA GLU A 552 23.67 26.15 -20.09
C GLU A 552 22.30 26.46 -20.72
N ARG A 553 22.00 27.75 -20.84
CA ARG A 553 20.79 28.23 -21.50
C ARG A 553 20.85 27.94 -22.99
N ILE A 554 19.73 27.48 -23.56
CA ILE A 554 19.61 27.27 -25.00
C ILE A 554 19.40 28.61 -25.70
N GLY A 555 20.34 28.98 -26.57
CA GLY A 555 20.22 30.14 -27.46
C GLY A 555 19.06 30.00 -28.44
N GLU A 556 18.49 31.11 -28.90
CA GLU A 556 17.27 31.08 -29.74
C GLU A 556 17.47 30.29 -31.04
N GLU A 557 18.64 30.44 -31.66
CA GLU A 557 19.04 29.77 -32.91
C GLU A 557 19.30 28.27 -32.76
N GLU A 558 19.52 27.78 -31.53
CA GLU A 558 19.82 26.37 -31.26
C GLU A 558 18.57 25.59 -30.81
N ARG A 559 17.41 26.26 -30.70
CA ARG A 559 16.17 25.62 -30.27
C ARG A 559 15.71 24.63 -31.33
N LYS A 560 15.58 23.36 -30.92
CA LYS A 560 14.99 22.29 -31.72
C LYS A 560 13.62 21.92 -31.17
N GLU A 561 12.74 21.44 -32.03
CA GLU A 561 11.48 20.83 -31.60
C GLU A 561 11.75 19.62 -30.70
N GLU A 562 10.93 19.46 -29.65
CA GLU A 562 11.09 18.36 -28.68
C GLU A 562 11.08 16.99 -29.37
N LYS A 563 10.23 16.80 -30.40
CA LYS A 563 10.18 15.55 -31.17
C LYS A 563 11.52 15.20 -31.83
N ARG A 564 12.23 16.18 -32.37
CA ARG A 564 13.54 15.99 -33.01
C ARG A 564 14.60 15.67 -31.95
N VAL A 565 14.61 16.41 -30.85
CA VAL A 565 15.53 16.18 -29.72
C VAL A 565 15.39 14.75 -29.18
N TRP A 566 14.16 14.29 -28.96
CA TRP A 566 13.92 12.92 -28.51
C TRP A 566 14.22 11.87 -29.58
N GLY A 567 14.02 12.19 -30.86
CA GLY A 567 14.40 11.32 -31.97
C GLY A 567 15.91 11.05 -31.97
N GLU A 568 16.71 12.12 -32.01
CA GLU A 568 18.18 12.07 -31.96
C GLU A 568 18.66 11.31 -30.71
N PHE A 569 18.10 11.58 -29.53
CA PHE A 569 18.45 10.85 -28.30
C PHE A 569 18.06 9.37 -28.35
N THR A 570 16.91 9.03 -28.90
CA THR A 570 16.42 7.64 -28.95
C THR A 570 17.28 6.79 -29.89
N GLU A 571 17.80 7.39 -30.97
CA GLU A 571 18.75 6.76 -31.88
C GLU A 571 20.08 6.44 -31.19
N ASP A 572 20.62 7.37 -30.40
CA ASP A 572 21.89 7.17 -29.67
C ASP A 572 21.74 6.31 -28.41
N LYS A 573 20.51 6.15 -27.89
CA LYS A 573 20.24 5.54 -26.59
C LYS A 573 20.83 4.13 -26.42
N PRO A 574 20.73 3.19 -27.39
CA PRO A 574 21.35 1.86 -27.28
C PRO A 574 22.85 1.93 -27.02
N ALA A 575 23.56 2.79 -27.77
CA ALA A 575 25.00 2.99 -27.64
C ALA A 575 25.38 3.68 -26.32
N ILE A 576 24.56 4.62 -25.85
CA ILE A 576 24.77 5.28 -24.55
C ILE A 576 24.63 4.26 -23.41
N VAL A 577 23.55 3.47 -23.40
CA VAL A 577 23.27 2.49 -22.33
C VAL A 577 24.31 1.37 -22.36
N GLY A 578 24.58 0.77 -23.51
CA GLY A 578 25.56 -0.31 -23.61
C GLY A 578 26.99 0.17 -23.32
N GLY A 579 27.36 1.36 -23.79
CA GLY A 579 28.62 2.00 -23.42
C GLY A 579 28.76 2.25 -21.91
N ALA A 580 27.69 2.68 -21.23
CA ALA A 580 27.69 2.85 -19.77
C ALA A 580 27.93 1.52 -19.03
N LEU A 581 27.25 0.45 -19.45
CA LEU A 581 27.41 -0.89 -18.87
C LEU A 581 28.80 -1.47 -19.14
N THR A 582 29.36 -1.26 -20.33
CA THR A 582 30.73 -1.66 -20.70
C THR A 582 31.78 -0.89 -19.89
N VAL A 583 31.59 0.40 -19.63
CA VAL A 583 32.47 1.17 -18.74
C VAL A 583 32.38 0.65 -17.31
N LEU A 584 31.17 0.38 -16.80
CA LEU A 584 31.01 -0.22 -15.47
C LEU A 584 31.73 -1.58 -15.37
N SER A 585 31.57 -2.43 -16.37
CA SER A 585 32.25 -3.73 -16.46
C SER A 585 33.78 -3.60 -16.39
N LYS A 586 34.37 -2.58 -17.02
CA LYS A 586 35.80 -2.26 -16.89
C LYS A 586 36.14 -1.72 -15.50
N ALA A 587 35.31 -0.84 -14.94
CA ALA A 587 35.50 -0.29 -13.60
C ALA A 587 35.48 -1.38 -12.51
N MET A 588 34.65 -2.43 -12.67
CA MET A 588 34.62 -3.59 -11.77
C MET A 588 35.98 -4.32 -11.69
N ALA A 589 36.81 -4.25 -12.73
CA ALA A 589 38.15 -4.84 -12.71
C ALA A 589 39.18 -3.97 -11.96
N ILE A 590 38.99 -2.65 -11.98
CA ILE A 590 39.88 -1.66 -11.35
C ILE A 590 39.57 -1.54 -9.84
N TYR A 591 38.27 -1.58 -9.50
CA TYR A 591 37.78 -1.31 -8.15
C TYR A 591 38.44 -2.15 -7.04
N PRO A 592 38.63 -3.48 -7.16
CA PRO A 592 39.18 -4.30 -6.08
C PRO A 592 40.60 -3.91 -5.66
N THR A 593 41.43 -3.43 -6.60
CA THR A 593 42.82 -3.06 -6.36
C THR A 593 43.02 -1.59 -6.00
N LEU A 594 41.96 -0.78 -6.07
CA LEU A 594 42.05 0.66 -5.88
C LEU A 594 42.09 1.02 -4.38
N GLU A 595 43.14 1.73 -3.98
CA GLU A 595 43.27 2.38 -2.67
C GLU A 595 43.38 3.89 -2.87
N LEU A 596 42.57 4.66 -2.14
CA LEU A 596 42.57 6.13 -2.21
C LEU A 596 42.99 6.71 -0.85
N GLU A 597 43.91 7.66 -0.87
CA GLU A 597 44.37 8.34 0.36
C GLU A 597 43.28 9.20 1.01
N LYS A 598 42.39 9.78 0.17
CA LYS A 598 41.31 10.66 0.61
C LYS A 598 39.99 10.24 -0.02
N LEU A 599 38.96 10.16 0.80
CA LEU A 599 37.60 9.84 0.39
C LEU A 599 36.69 11.03 0.65
N GLY A 600 35.74 11.25 -0.26
CA GLY A 600 34.66 12.20 -0.04
C GLY A 600 33.66 11.69 0.99
N ARG A 601 32.68 12.53 1.34
CA ARG A 601 31.60 12.19 2.30
C ARG A 601 30.90 10.88 1.97
N MET A 602 30.71 10.58 0.68
CA MET A 602 30.24 9.28 0.20
C MET A 602 31.44 8.47 -0.30
N ALA A 603 32.04 7.69 0.60
CA ALA A 603 33.27 6.93 0.34
C ALA A 603 33.13 5.97 -0.84
N ASP A 604 32.07 5.16 -0.87
CA ASP A 604 31.85 4.17 -1.92
C ASP A 604 31.67 4.82 -3.29
N PHE A 605 30.87 5.90 -3.35
CA PHE A 605 30.73 6.70 -4.57
C PHE A 605 32.06 7.28 -5.03
N THR A 606 32.91 7.77 -4.11
CA THR A 606 34.22 8.33 -4.46
C THR A 606 35.12 7.27 -5.10
N ARG A 607 35.18 6.07 -4.50
CA ARG A 607 36.00 4.97 -5.00
C ARG A 607 35.50 4.41 -6.33
N TRP A 608 34.18 4.20 -6.46
CA TRP A 608 33.58 3.80 -7.72
C TRP A 608 33.73 4.88 -8.80
N GLY A 609 33.56 6.14 -8.44
CA GLY A 609 33.71 7.26 -9.37
C GLY A 609 35.12 7.34 -9.94
N TYR A 610 36.13 7.11 -9.11
CA TYR A 610 37.53 7.01 -9.56
C TYR A 610 37.71 5.86 -10.56
N ALA A 611 37.27 4.65 -10.20
CA ALA A 611 37.38 3.48 -11.08
C ALA A 611 36.61 3.65 -12.41
N ILE A 612 35.45 4.29 -12.37
CA ILE A 612 34.64 4.61 -13.56
C ILE A 612 35.37 5.64 -14.42
N ALA A 613 35.95 6.69 -13.82
CA ALA A 613 36.68 7.74 -14.53
C ALA A 613 37.95 7.20 -15.23
N GLU A 614 38.66 6.27 -14.60
CA GLU A 614 39.73 5.48 -15.21
C GLU A 614 39.20 4.64 -16.40
N ALA A 615 38.12 3.90 -16.19
CA ALA A 615 37.54 3.02 -17.20
C ALA A 615 37.00 3.75 -18.45
N VAL A 616 36.49 4.97 -18.29
CA VAL A 616 36.08 5.85 -19.40
C VAL A 616 37.26 6.62 -20.00
N GLY A 617 38.46 6.54 -19.43
CA GLY A 617 39.68 7.14 -19.99
C GLY A 617 39.86 8.64 -19.76
N TYR A 618 39.14 9.23 -18.80
CA TYR A 618 39.39 10.63 -18.37
C TYR A 618 40.37 10.71 -17.19
N GLY A 619 40.54 9.61 -16.45
CA GLY A 619 41.43 9.52 -15.29
C GLY A 619 40.71 9.78 -13.96
N GLY A 620 41.05 9.01 -12.95
CA GLY A 620 40.45 9.06 -11.61
C GLY A 620 40.75 10.35 -10.88
N ASP A 621 41.96 10.90 -11.04
CA ASP A 621 42.34 12.17 -10.42
C ASP A 621 41.52 13.35 -10.99
N ALA A 622 41.26 13.36 -12.29
CA ALA A 622 40.40 14.35 -12.93
C ALA A 622 38.96 14.28 -12.39
N PHE A 623 38.47 13.08 -12.05
CA PHE A 623 37.20 12.93 -11.35
C PHE A 623 37.25 13.49 -9.93
N LEU A 624 38.30 13.21 -9.16
CA LEU A 624 38.43 13.73 -7.79
C LEU A 624 38.46 15.26 -7.79
N GLU A 625 39.21 15.87 -8.71
CA GLU A 625 39.23 17.33 -8.89
C GLU A 625 37.84 17.89 -9.22
N ALA A 626 37.14 17.26 -10.19
CA ALA A 626 35.79 17.66 -10.57
C ALA A 626 34.81 17.51 -9.40
N TYR A 627 34.89 16.42 -8.65
CA TYR A 627 34.00 16.13 -7.53
C TYR A 627 34.25 17.08 -6.35
N TRP A 628 35.51 17.31 -5.96
CA TRP A 628 35.83 18.27 -4.90
C TRP A 628 35.46 19.70 -5.28
N SER A 629 35.71 20.12 -6.52
CA SER A 629 35.27 21.43 -7.00
C SER A 629 33.74 21.59 -6.91
N ASN A 630 33.00 20.52 -7.24
CA ASN A 630 31.54 20.52 -7.09
C ASN A 630 31.10 20.64 -5.62
N GLN A 631 31.73 19.90 -4.71
CA GLN A 631 31.45 19.97 -3.27
C GLN A 631 31.80 21.33 -2.67
N HIS A 632 32.92 21.94 -3.08
CA HIS A 632 33.27 23.29 -2.64
C HIS A 632 32.23 24.32 -3.07
N ARG A 633 31.75 24.25 -4.32
CA ARG A 633 30.68 25.14 -4.79
C ARG A 633 29.37 24.92 -4.03
N ALA A 634 29.01 23.67 -3.74
CA ALA A 634 27.85 23.36 -2.91
C ALA A 634 27.99 23.95 -1.50
N ASN A 635 29.18 23.84 -0.90
CA ASN A 635 29.50 24.41 0.40
C ASN A 635 29.38 25.95 0.40
N ASP A 636 29.91 26.62 -0.63
CA ASP A 636 29.84 28.08 -0.76
C ASP A 636 28.39 28.59 -0.84
N GLU A 637 27.51 27.84 -1.52
CA GLU A 637 26.07 28.14 -1.57
C GLU A 637 25.41 27.99 -0.18
N VAL A 638 25.77 26.96 0.60
CA VAL A 638 25.28 26.82 1.99
C VAL A 638 25.68 28.04 2.82
N ILE A 639 26.96 28.43 2.75
CA ILE A 639 27.49 29.55 3.53
C ILE A 639 26.78 30.87 3.16
N THR A 640 26.61 31.11 1.86
CA THR A 640 26.00 32.34 1.34
C THR A 640 24.50 32.42 1.68
N SER A 641 23.78 31.30 1.62
CA SER A 641 22.33 31.27 1.90
C SER A 641 21.99 31.18 3.40
N HIS A 642 22.91 30.70 4.24
CA HIS A 642 22.68 30.58 5.69
C HIS A 642 23.13 31.86 6.42
N PRO A 643 22.21 32.65 7.01
CA PRO A 643 22.52 34.00 7.50
C PRO A 643 23.53 33.99 8.65
N VAL A 644 23.46 33.00 9.57
CA VAL A 644 24.45 32.84 10.64
C VAL A 644 25.84 32.46 10.08
N ALA A 645 25.89 31.67 9.01
CA ALA A 645 27.16 31.24 8.42
C ALA A 645 27.84 32.42 7.71
N SER A 646 27.07 33.16 6.92
CA SER A 646 27.48 34.43 6.33
C SER A 646 28.00 35.42 7.38
N ALA A 647 27.30 35.59 8.50
CA ALA A 647 27.73 36.48 9.59
C ALA A 647 29.04 36.02 10.25
N ILE A 648 29.24 34.71 10.45
CA ILE A 648 30.50 34.17 10.98
C ILE A 648 31.65 34.37 10.01
N VAL A 649 31.44 34.10 8.72
CA VAL A 649 32.46 34.33 7.69
C VAL A 649 32.82 35.81 7.63
N ALA A 650 31.83 36.72 7.70
CA ALA A 650 32.09 38.15 7.77
C ALA A 650 32.87 38.55 9.03
N LEU A 651 32.51 38.01 10.20
CA LEU A 651 33.27 38.23 11.44
C LEU A 651 34.73 37.78 11.29
N MET A 652 34.96 36.57 10.78
CA MET A 652 36.29 35.98 10.62
C MET A 652 37.10 36.53 9.44
N LYS A 653 36.50 37.40 8.61
CA LYS A 653 37.26 38.24 7.66
C LYS A 653 37.97 39.38 8.40
N ALA A 654 37.44 39.84 9.54
CA ALA A 654 37.98 40.95 10.31
C ALA A 654 38.84 40.51 11.52
N THR A 655 38.80 39.23 11.92
CA THR A 655 39.61 38.68 13.02
C THR A 655 40.07 37.25 12.72
N ASP A 656 41.25 36.87 13.23
CA ASP A 656 41.77 35.51 13.11
C ASP A 656 41.23 34.55 14.19
N ALA A 657 40.75 35.11 15.30
CA ALA A 657 40.13 34.35 16.38
C ALA A 657 39.07 35.16 17.13
N TRP A 658 38.07 34.46 17.66
CA TRP A 658 37.06 35.02 18.56
C TRP A 658 36.81 34.06 19.72
N LYS A 659 36.64 34.58 20.93
CA LYS A 659 36.34 33.77 22.12
C LYS A 659 35.42 34.51 23.07
N GLY A 660 34.38 33.83 23.54
CA GLY A 660 33.39 34.38 24.47
C GLY A 660 32.27 33.39 24.76
N SER A 661 31.27 33.82 25.51
CA SER A 661 30.02 33.08 25.70
C SER A 661 29.18 33.06 24.43
N VAL A 662 28.24 32.11 24.32
CA VAL A 662 27.35 32.04 23.14
C VAL A 662 26.40 33.25 23.06
N ASP A 663 26.00 33.84 24.20
CA ASP A 663 25.21 35.06 24.24
C ASP A 663 25.98 36.26 23.71
N GLU A 664 27.25 36.42 24.12
CA GLU A 664 28.13 37.47 23.56
C GLU A 664 28.35 37.28 22.06
N LEU A 665 28.52 36.03 21.61
CA LEU A 665 28.65 35.73 20.18
C LEU A 665 27.40 36.18 19.42
N LEU A 666 26.20 35.92 19.96
CA LEU A 666 24.95 36.29 19.30
C LEU A 666 24.87 37.81 19.07
N GLY A 667 25.16 38.60 20.11
CA GLY A 667 25.17 40.08 19.98
C GLY A 667 26.21 40.58 18.99
N VAL A 668 27.40 39.96 18.94
CA VAL A 668 28.42 40.28 17.93
C VAL A 668 27.94 39.96 16.52
N LEU A 669 27.32 38.79 16.32
CA LEU A 669 26.79 38.39 15.01
C LEU A 669 25.62 39.27 14.55
N GLU A 670 24.79 39.78 15.46
CA GLU A 670 23.73 40.75 15.13
C GLU A 670 24.32 42.06 14.60
N ALA A 671 25.36 42.59 15.24
CA ALA A 671 26.06 43.79 14.78
C ALA A 671 26.73 43.57 13.40
N VAL A 672 27.37 42.42 13.21
CA VAL A 672 27.97 42.04 11.91
C VAL A 672 26.89 41.90 10.84
N ALA A 673 25.76 41.28 11.17
CA ALA A 673 24.64 41.12 10.25
C ALA A 673 24.03 42.46 9.82
N GLU A 674 23.90 43.43 10.73
CA GLU A 674 23.46 44.78 10.40
C GLU A 674 24.43 45.47 9.43
N GLN A 675 25.74 45.38 9.71
CA GLN A 675 26.79 45.96 8.86
C GLN A 675 26.79 45.36 7.44
N GLU A 676 26.68 44.03 7.35
CA GLU A 676 26.71 43.29 6.08
C GLU A 676 25.33 43.20 5.39
N ARG A 677 24.29 43.81 5.99
CA ARG A 677 22.89 43.78 5.52
C ARG A 677 22.33 42.36 5.37
N ILE A 678 22.72 41.48 6.30
CA ILE A 678 22.18 40.12 6.41
C ILE A 678 20.82 40.19 7.11
N ASP A 679 19.80 39.58 6.52
CA ASP A 679 18.45 39.56 7.11
C ASP A 679 18.41 38.68 8.38
N THR A 680 18.20 39.33 9.53
CA THR A 680 18.06 38.69 10.85
C THR A 680 16.61 38.37 11.23
N HIS A 681 15.63 38.75 10.40
CA HIS A 681 14.21 38.49 10.64
C HIS A 681 13.74 37.11 10.14
N VAL A 682 14.58 36.41 9.37
CA VAL A 682 14.30 35.06 8.91
C VAL A 682 14.25 34.04 10.05
N SER A 683 13.45 33.00 9.89
CA SER A 683 13.25 31.93 10.90
C SER A 683 14.53 31.16 11.25
N VAL A 684 15.54 31.19 10.38
CA VAL A 684 16.83 30.53 10.59
C VAL A 684 17.70 31.31 11.57
N TRP A 685 17.53 32.64 11.67
CA TRP A 685 18.31 33.47 12.59
C TRP A 685 17.96 33.16 14.06
N PRO A 686 18.95 32.93 14.92
CA PRO A 686 18.72 32.57 16.31
C PRO A 686 18.23 33.77 17.13
N LYS A 687 17.14 33.59 17.87
CA LYS A 687 16.60 34.60 18.81
C LYS A 687 17.09 34.42 20.26
N ALA A 688 17.96 33.44 20.50
CA ALA A 688 18.53 33.11 21.81
C ALA A 688 19.80 32.27 21.65
N ALA A 689 20.74 32.35 22.60
CA ALA A 689 22.03 31.65 22.51
C ALA A 689 21.95 30.13 22.40
N HIS A 690 20.97 29.49 23.04
CA HIS A 690 20.80 28.04 22.92
C HIS A 690 20.42 27.62 21.47
N ILE A 691 19.70 28.48 20.74
CA ILE A 691 19.36 28.28 19.33
C ILE A 691 20.61 28.50 18.46
N LEU A 692 21.40 29.55 18.74
CA LEU A 692 22.66 29.80 18.04
C LEU A 692 23.60 28.59 18.15
N SER A 693 23.69 27.98 19.35
CA SER A 693 24.46 26.75 19.54
C SER A 693 24.03 25.62 18.60
N ARG A 694 22.73 25.46 18.34
CA ARG A 694 22.19 24.45 17.43
C ARG A 694 22.52 24.81 15.97
N ARG A 695 22.30 26.06 15.56
CA ARG A 695 22.63 26.55 14.20
C ARG A 695 24.11 26.39 13.87
N LEU A 696 24.99 26.70 14.81
CA LEU A 696 26.43 26.49 14.65
C LEU A 696 26.79 25.03 14.39
N ASN A 697 26.13 24.09 15.07
CA ASN A 697 26.37 22.66 14.83
C ASN A 697 25.92 22.23 13.43
N GLU A 698 24.82 22.80 12.92
CA GLU A 698 24.28 22.51 11.57
C GLU A 698 25.26 22.91 10.45
N ILE A 699 26.08 23.94 10.67
CA ILE A 699 27.03 24.49 9.67
C ILE A 699 28.51 24.24 10.02
N LYS A 700 28.80 23.39 11.03
CA LYS A 700 30.17 23.18 11.52
C LYS A 700 31.11 22.64 10.45
N SER A 701 30.67 21.63 9.70
CA SER A 701 31.43 21.05 8.59
C SER A 701 31.67 22.09 7.50
N ASN A 702 30.64 22.89 7.20
CA ASN A 702 30.70 23.89 6.13
C ASN A 702 31.70 25.00 6.43
N LEU A 703 31.68 25.51 7.68
CA LEU A 703 32.67 26.49 8.14
C LEU A 703 34.09 25.90 8.16
N LYS A 704 34.25 24.64 8.57
CA LYS A 704 35.56 23.99 8.55
C LYS A 704 36.16 23.93 7.14
N GLN A 705 35.35 23.69 6.12
CA GLN A 705 35.79 23.68 4.72
C GLN A 705 36.22 25.06 4.20
N THR A 706 35.77 26.15 4.84
CA THR A 706 36.24 27.52 4.54
C THR A 706 37.42 27.95 5.41
N GLY A 707 38.01 27.03 6.18
CA GLY A 707 39.11 27.30 7.11
C GLY A 707 38.66 27.92 8.43
N ILE A 708 37.39 27.84 8.80
CA ILE A 708 36.88 28.36 10.08
C ILE A 708 36.47 27.20 10.98
N VAL A 709 37.17 27.05 12.10
CA VAL A 709 36.89 26.00 13.09
C VAL A 709 36.34 26.64 14.35
N PHE A 710 35.41 25.96 15.02
CA PHE A 710 34.99 26.36 16.35
C PHE A 710 34.88 25.18 17.31
N ASP A 711 35.18 25.47 18.58
CA ASP A 711 35.07 24.54 19.69
C ASP A 711 34.26 25.14 20.84
N LYS A 712 33.51 24.27 21.52
CA LYS A 712 32.65 24.61 22.64
C LYS A 712 33.19 23.93 23.89
N ARG A 713 33.41 24.68 24.97
CA ARG A 713 33.76 24.15 26.29
C ARG A 713 32.76 24.61 27.34
N SER A 714 32.35 23.71 28.21
CA SER A 714 31.52 24.05 29.36
C SER A 714 32.42 24.65 30.44
N SER A 715 32.29 25.94 30.68
CA SER A 715 32.70 26.55 31.95
C SER A 715 31.50 26.45 32.89
N GLY A 716 31.68 26.21 34.18
CA GLY A 716 30.58 25.98 35.14
C GLY A 716 29.49 27.06 35.17
N GLU A 717 29.73 28.25 34.59
CA GLU A 717 28.80 29.37 34.52
C GLU A 717 28.20 29.62 33.12
N ALA A 718 28.88 29.22 32.03
CA ALA A 718 28.43 29.45 30.66
C ALA A 718 29.11 28.53 29.64
N LYS A 719 28.45 28.31 28.48
CA LYS A 719 29.09 27.67 27.32
C LYS A 719 30.00 28.69 26.62
N ILE A 720 31.31 28.46 26.69
CA ILE A 720 32.31 29.27 25.99
C ILE A 720 32.53 28.66 24.61
N ILE A 721 32.48 29.49 23.58
CA ILE A 721 32.83 29.13 22.21
C ILE A 721 34.09 29.87 21.78
N THR A 722 34.98 29.16 21.11
CA THR A 722 36.19 29.71 20.48
C THR A 722 36.09 29.42 18.99
N ILE A 723 36.22 30.45 18.16
CA ILE A 723 36.22 30.38 16.70
C ILE A 723 37.61 30.81 16.23
N THR A 724 38.23 30.05 15.33
CA THR A 724 39.58 30.29 14.80
C THR A 724 39.61 30.09 13.30
N LYS A 725 40.44 30.87 12.62
CA LYS A 725 40.76 30.71 11.22
C LYS A 725 42.03 29.86 11.07
N GLU A 726 41.94 28.75 10.34
CA GLU A 726 43.06 27.83 10.03
C GLU A 726 43.80 28.23 8.76
#